data_AF-A0A1M2VZS1-F1
#
_entry.id   AF-A0A1M2VZS1-F1
#
_cell.length_a   1.000
_cell.length_b   1.000
_cell.length_c   1.000
_cell.angle_alpha   90.00
_cell.angle_beta   90.00
_cell.angle_gamma   90.00
#
_symmetry.space_group_name_H-M   'P 1'
#
loop_
_entity.id
_entity.type
_entity.pdbx_description
1 polymer ?
#
loop_
_entity_poly.entity_id
_entity_poly.type
_entity_poly.pdbx_seq_one_letter_code
_entity_poly.pdbx_strand_id
1 'polypeptide(L)'
;MARPRHLPSQTIVIKLGTSSIVHETTHQPLLSTLSAIVETVVHLRAQGHKVVLVSSGAIGVGLKRMEVATRPKALSKKQALAAIGQGRLIALWDNLFGQLGQPIAQILLTRGDISDRTRYLNAVNTFKELLSMGVVPIVNENDTVSVSEIKFGDNDTLSAITSSMIHADYLFLLTDVDGLYTSNPRKDPNASRIDVVTSIAAIRSQVSTSTLGSSLGTGGMETKLIAAEIATAAGVMTVVTSSKDPQNIFKIIEYNSAFKSGTNTPLSGLHSGRASPEPHPVAPSITPTPSTPGEPSVTPTPSSSLPSSSTRPPHTIFLPSALPLRDLKAWTSHTLHPSGSVIIDSGAHHVLSKRESGGRLLAAGVLGVRGAFASGQAVRILIRTGPSGEATEAVAGYEKTEGGSSYADGTAVTEPNTPEINATASLSSSISTLDQLSIVDEEMTPSTTLRPLPEDDTVLIERAADSTADWELEEVGRGLANYNSAQIERVKGLRRLNIPITPCTVKKFSNGEINVKISESVRDEDVYIIQTGCSDVNDNLMELLILISACKGASARRITAVIPCFPYARMDKKDKSRAPITAKLVANMLAVSGCDHVITMDLHASQIQGFFDFPVDNLYSEPLMISYIKRNIEGWRNSIIVSPDAGGAKRVTAIADKLGVEFALIHRERTRNSNAPEKMEVLVGDVRDKVAILVDDMIDSGTTLALAARSLSDNGAKKVYAIVSHGLLSQTNMKKIEELPIEQLVVTNTVPQQQHAAACSKLVTIDVSPTIAESIRRTHNGESISLLFGDWAEGAGVNGVGSY
;
A
#
# COMPACT_ATOMS: atom_id res chain seq x y z
N MET A 1 20.29 55.83 6.79
CA MET A 1 19.96 54.98 5.64
C MET A 1 18.95 53.94 6.10
N ALA A 2 17.71 54.01 5.62
CA ALA A 2 16.68 53.04 5.97
C ALA A 2 17.04 51.67 5.37
N ARG A 3 16.99 50.61 6.18
CA ARG A 3 17.17 49.22 5.72
C ARG A 3 16.11 48.93 4.63
N PRO A 4 16.46 48.25 3.53
CA PRO A 4 15.47 47.82 2.55
C PRO A 4 14.38 47.00 3.25
N ARG A 5 13.10 47.27 2.95
CA ARG A 5 12.02 46.37 3.33
C ARG A 5 12.25 45.05 2.60
N HIS A 6 12.88 44.08 3.27
CA HIS A 6 13.02 42.74 2.71
C HIS A 6 11.63 42.13 2.57
N LEU A 7 11.26 41.77 1.33
CA LEU A 7 10.12 40.90 1.07
C LEU A 7 10.29 39.61 1.90
N PRO A 8 9.20 38.97 2.35
CA PRO A 8 9.29 37.71 3.08
C PRO A 8 10.08 36.67 2.26
N SER A 9 10.95 35.91 2.94
CA SER A 9 11.69 34.80 2.32
C SER A 9 10.71 33.81 1.70
N GLN A 10 10.95 33.45 0.44
CA GLN A 10 10.12 32.50 -0.32
C GLN A 10 10.95 31.30 -0.74
N THR A 11 10.29 30.17 -0.92
CA THR A 11 10.85 28.94 -1.49
C THR A 11 10.42 28.82 -2.95
N ILE A 12 11.40 28.73 -3.85
CA ILE A 12 11.22 28.88 -5.29
C ILE A 12 11.80 27.65 -5.99
N VAL A 13 11.00 27.02 -6.84
CA VAL A 13 11.47 25.98 -7.77
C VAL A 13 11.52 26.58 -9.17
N ILE A 14 12.65 26.43 -9.85
CA ILE A 14 12.85 26.88 -11.23
C ILE A 14 13.11 25.66 -12.09
N LYS A 15 12.29 25.45 -13.13
CA LYS A 15 12.44 24.33 -14.06
C LYS A 15 12.97 24.81 -15.40
N LEU A 16 13.98 24.11 -15.90
CA LEU A 16 14.57 24.32 -17.22
C LEU A 16 14.31 23.12 -18.14
N GLY A 17 13.79 23.40 -19.33
CA GLY A 17 13.69 22.42 -20.40
C GLY A 17 15.01 22.20 -21.14
N THR A 18 15.12 21.08 -21.85
CA THR A 18 16.30 20.75 -22.67
C THR A 18 16.63 21.86 -23.67
N SER A 19 15.63 22.45 -24.33
CA SER A 19 15.82 23.54 -25.31
C SER A 19 16.39 24.82 -24.71
N SER A 20 16.27 25.03 -23.40
CA SER A 20 16.85 26.17 -22.69
C SER A 20 18.27 25.89 -22.16
N ILE A 21 18.72 24.63 -22.24
CA ILE A 21 20.04 24.19 -21.75
C ILE A 21 20.98 23.88 -22.91
N VAL A 22 20.48 23.22 -23.96
CA VAL A 22 21.27 22.85 -25.15
C VAL A 22 20.59 23.31 -26.43
N HIS A 23 21.40 23.73 -27.39
CA HIS A 23 20.94 24.12 -28.72
C HIS A 23 20.36 22.91 -29.48
N GLU A 24 19.26 23.11 -30.21
CA GLU A 24 18.49 22.02 -30.81
C GLU A 24 19.25 21.23 -31.89
N THR A 25 20.08 21.89 -32.69
CA THR A 25 20.84 21.23 -33.77
C THR A 25 22.25 20.83 -33.36
N THR A 26 23.01 21.74 -32.73
CA THR A 26 24.43 21.53 -32.43
C THR A 26 24.67 20.77 -31.12
N HIS A 27 23.64 20.61 -30.29
CA HIS A 27 23.70 20.05 -28.94
C HIS A 27 24.67 20.79 -28.00
N GLN A 28 25.15 21.98 -28.38
CA GLN A 28 26.03 22.78 -27.54
C GLN A 28 25.26 23.39 -26.37
N PRO A 29 25.82 23.45 -25.17
CA PRO A 29 25.22 24.17 -24.05
C PRO A 29 25.00 25.65 -24.37
N LEU A 30 23.83 26.18 -24.02
CA LEU A 30 23.47 27.60 -24.18
C LEU A 30 24.04 28.41 -23.01
N LEU A 31 25.37 28.62 -23.03
CA LEU A 31 26.11 29.21 -21.90
C LEU A 31 25.58 30.59 -21.48
N SER A 32 25.11 31.43 -22.40
CA SER A 32 24.52 32.73 -22.08
C SER A 32 23.27 32.58 -21.22
N THR A 33 22.34 31.70 -21.62
CA THR A 33 21.12 31.41 -20.87
C THR A 33 21.43 30.80 -19.52
N LEU A 34 22.33 29.80 -19.47
CA LEU A 34 22.73 29.14 -18.23
C LEU A 34 23.35 30.12 -17.24
N SER A 35 24.26 30.99 -17.71
CA SER A 35 24.89 32.01 -16.86
C SER A 35 23.86 33.00 -16.31
N ALA A 36 22.92 33.48 -17.15
CA ALA A 36 21.86 34.37 -16.70
C ALA A 36 20.94 33.73 -15.64
N ILE A 37 20.68 32.42 -15.75
CA ILE A 37 19.92 31.67 -14.75
C ILE A 37 20.73 31.55 -13.45
N VAL A 38 22.02 31.24 -13.53
CA VAL A 38 22.90 31.16 -12.35
C VAL A 38 22.94 32.49 -11.60
N GLU A 39 23.15 33.60 -12.30
CA GLU A 39 23.12 34.95 -11.73
C GLU A 39 21.78 35.24 -11.05
N THR A 40 20.67 34.87 -11.72
CA THR A 40 19.31 35.04 -11.16
C THR A 40 19.13 34.23 -9.88
N VAL A 41 19.55 32.96 -9.86
CA VAL A 41 19.46 32.09 -8.68
C VAL A 41 20.30 32.62 -7.53
N VAL A 42 21.54 33.03 -7.80
CA VAL A 42 22.44 33.58 -6.78
C VAL A 42 21.89 34.89 -6.22
N HIS A 43 21.29 35.74 -7.05
CA HIS A 43 20.66 36.97 -6.58
C HIS A 43 19.42 36.69 -5.72
N LEU A 44 18.55 35.74 -6.10
CA LEU A 44 17.43 35.29 -5.26
C LEU A 44 17.92 34.76 -3.91
N ARG A 45 19.00 33.97 -3.90
CA ARG A 45 19.63 33.46 -2.68
C ARG A 45 20.16 34.59 -1.80
N ALA A 46 20.83 35.60 -2.39
CA ALA A 46 21.32 36.78 -1.68
C ALA A 46 20.19 37.62 -1.06
N GLN A 47 18.99 37.61 -1.65
CA GLN A 47 17.78 38.22 -1.09
C GLN A 47 17.13 37.38 0.03
N GLY A 48 17.67 36.19 0.33
CA GLY A 48 17.20 35.30 1.39
C GLY A 48 16.23 34.21 0.93
N HIS A 49 15.90 34.13 -0.36
CA HIS A 49 15.03 33.09 -0.89
C HIS A 49 15.72 31.72 -0.88
N LYS A 50 14.94 30.65 -0.75
CA LYS A 50 15.38 29.26 -0.92
C LYS A 50 15.10 28.85 -2.36
N VAL A 51 16.11 28.37 -3.09
CA VAL A 51 15.96 28.10 -4.53
C VAL A 51 16.37 26.66 -4.84
N VAL A 52 15.53 25.97 -5.60
CA VAL A 52 15.80 24.64 -6.17
C VAL A 52 15.72 24.72 -7.68
N LEU A 53 16.70 24.15 -8.38
CA LEU A 53 16.72 24.09 -9.84
C LEU A 53 16.37 22.68 -10.31
N VAL A 54 15.39 22.55 -11.19
CA VAL A 54 15.05 21.28 -11.86
C VAL A 54 15.54 21.35 -13.30
N SER A 55 16.64 20.66 -13.57
CA SER A 55 17.35 20.69 -14.84
C SER A 55 16.92 19.53 -15.73
N SER A 56 16.91 19.75 -17.05
CA SER A 56 16.84 18.68 -18.06
C SER A 56 18.18 18.59 -18.82
N GLY A 57 18.19 17.95 -19.99
CA GLY A 57 19.29 18.09 -20.94
C GLY A 57 20.45 17.09 -20.81
N ALA A 58 20.41 16.15 -19.84
CA ALA A 58 21.43 15.11 -19.69
C ALA A 58 21.68 14.35 -21.01
N ILE A 59 20.63 13.85 -21.65
CA ILE A 59 20.75 13.17 -22.95
C ILE A 59 21.31 14.11 -24.02
N GLY A 60 20.92 15.38 -24.05
CA GLY A 60 21.41 16.36 -25.02
C GLY A 60 22.92 16.62 -24.89
N VAL A 61 23.40 16.76 -23.66
CA VAL A 61 24.83 16.87 -23.36
C VAL A 61 25.57 15.57 -23.74
N GLY A 62 24.96 14.42 -23.50
CA GLY A 62 25.47 13.11 -23.91
C GLY A 62 25.61 12.97 -25.44
N LEU A 63 24.59 13.42 -26.19
CA LEU A 63 24.62 13.44 -27.65
C LEU A 63 25.77 14.28 -28.19
N LYS A 64 25.99 15.48 -27.63
CA LYS A 64 27.13 16.32 -28.01
C LYS A 64 28.45 15.62 -27.71
N ARG A 65 28.58 15.02 -26.53
CA ARG A 65 29.82 14.39 -26.09
C ARG A 65 30.22 13.20 -26.96
N MET A 66 29.23 12.44 -27.40
CA MET A 66 29.42 11.26 -28.23
C MET A 66 29.34 11.55 -29.74
N GLU A 67 29.20 12.82 -30.12
CA GLU A 67 29.06 13.27 -31.51
C GLU A 67 27.91 12.56 -32.26
N VAL A 68 26.85 12.22 -31.52
CA VAL A 68 25.67 11.56 -32.07
C VAL A 68 24.68 12.62 -32.56
N ALA A 69 24.38 12.58 -33.86
CA ALA A 69 23.56 13.58 -34.52
C ALA A 69 22.08 13.56 -34.11
N THR A 70 21.52 12.40 -33.76
CA THR A 70 20.08 12.27 -33.46
C THR A 70 19.82 11.48 -32.19
N ARG A 71 18.75 11.84 -31.48
CA ARG A 71 18.33 11.14 -30.27
C ARG A 71 17.94 9.68 -30.61
N PRO A 72 18.56 8.66 -30.00
CA PRO A 72 18.28 7.27 -30.33
C PRO A 72 16.85 6.87 -29.93
N LYS A 73 16.30 5.80 -30.54
CA LYS A 73 14.97 5.27 -30.19
C LYS A 73 15.02 4.30 -29.01
N ALA A 74 15.99 3.38 -29.00
CA ALA A 74 16.17 2.36 -27.96
C ALA A 74 16.39 2.98 -26.58
N LEU A 75 15.75 2.40 -25.56
CA LEU A 75 15.84 2.87 -24.17
C LEU A 75 17.28 2.80 -23.66
N SER A 76 17.91 1.62 -23.76
CA SER A 76 19.28 1.40 -23.28
C SER A 76 20.28 2.43 -23.81
N LYS A 77 20.18 2.80 -25.09
CA LYS A 77 21.01 3.86 -25.69
C LYS A 77 20.72 5.25 -25.11
N LYS A 78 19.47 5.56 -24.75
CA LYS A 78 19.14 6.83 -24.06
C LYS A 78 19.69 6.85 -22.64
N GLN A 79 19.55 5.75 -21.90
CA GLN A 79 20.08 5.62 -20.55
C GLN A 79 21.60 5.78 -20.54
N ALA A 80 22.29 5.14 -21.49
CA ALA A 80 23.74 5.30 -21.68
C ALA A 80 24.14 6.75 -21.98
N LEU A 81 23.44 7.43 -22.91
CA LEU A 81 23.70 8.85 -23.20
C LEU A 81 23.39 9.75 -22.01
N ALA A 82 22.33 9.45 -21.25
CA ALA A 82 22.00 10.19 -20.04
C ALA A 82 23.07 10.01 -18.97
N ALA A 83 23.59 8.80 -18.76
CA ALA A 83 24.70 8.54 -17.83
C ALA A 83 25.95 9.36 -18.20
N ILE A 84 26.33 9.36 -19.49
CA ILE A 84 27.47 10.13 -20.01
C ILE A 84 27.23 11.64 -19.83
N GLY A 85 26.03 12.10 -20.17
CA GLY A 85 25.69 13.51 -20.17
C GLY A 85 25.42 14.09 -18.80
N GLN A 86 24.85 13.33 -17.86
CA GLN A 86 24.50 13.80 -16.52
C GLN A 86 25.74 14.22 -15.72
N GLY A 87 26.82 13.45 -15.77
CA GLY A 87 28.09 13.82 -15.12
C GLY A 87 28.67 15.13 -15.66
N ARG A 88 28.51 15.41 -16.97
CA ARG A 88 28.94 16.67 -17.57
C ARG A 88 27.99 17.83 -17.30
N LEU A 89 26.69 17.55 -17.26
CA LEU A 89 25.68 18.56 -16.97
C LEU A 89 25.85 19.09 -15.54
N ILE A 90 26.05 18.20 -14.55
CA ILE A 90 26.29 18.65 -13.19
C ILE A 90 27.63 19.37 -13.05
N ALA A 91 28.68 18.92 -13.73
CA ALA A 91 29.95 19.65 -13.75
C ALA A 91 29.83 21.04 -14.39
N LEU A 92 29.01 21.20 -15.42
CA LEU A 92 28.73 22.50 -16.02
C LEU A 92 28.02 23.42 -15.02
N TRP A 93 26.99 22.94 -14.34
CA TRP A 93 26.32 23.68 -13.28
C TRP A 93 27.28 24.06 -12.15
N ASP A 94 28.09 23.11 -11.67
CA ASP A 94 29.05 23.32 -10.58
C ASP A 94 30.08 24.40 -10.94
N ASN A 95 30.62 24.37 -12.16
CA ASN A 95 31.55 25.39 -12.63
C ASN A 95 30.92 26.78 -12.70
N LEU A 96 29.70 26.90 -13.23
CA LEU A 96 29.03 28.21 -13.36
C LEU A 96 28.64 28.78 -11.99
N PHE A 97 28.06 27.97 -11.10
CA PHE A 97 27.72 28.40 -9.75
C PHE A 97 28.97 28.65 -8.88
N GLY A 98 30.02 27.85 -9.07
CA GLY A 98 31.29 27.97 -8.37
C GLY A 98 32.02 29.30 -8.65
N GLN A 99 31.88 29.86 -9.86
CA GLN A 99 32.39 31.20 -10.18
C GLN A 99 31.79 32.31 -9.30
N LEU A 100 30.58 32.09 -8.78
CA LEU A 100 29.89 33.03 -7.88
C LEU A 100 29.91 32.56 -6.41
N GLY A 101 30.69 31.52 -6.09
CA GLY A 101 30.84 30.99 -4.73
C GLY A 101 29.57 30.34 -4.15
N GLN A 102 28.60 29.96 -4.98
CA GLN A 102 27.36 29.32 -4.53
C GLN A 102 27.50 27.79 -4.60
N PRO A 103 27.50 27.06 -3.47
CA PRO A 103 27.55 25.60 -3.50
C PRO A 103 26.24 25.02 -4.06
N ILE A 104 26.37 23.91 -4.80
CA ILE A 104 25.27 23.14 -5.34
C ILE A 104 25.30 21.68 -4.86
N ALA A 105 24.17 20.99 -4.96
CA ALA A 105 24.10 19.55 -4.69
C ALA A 105 23.26 18.84 -5.76
N GLN A 106 23.73 17.71 -6.25
CA GLN A 106 22.98 16.89 -7.20
C GLN A 106 21.92 16.08 -6.47
N ILE A 107 20.70 16.07 -7.02
CA ILE A 107 19.62 15.17 -6.60
C ILE A 107 19.09 14.46 -7.85
N LEU A 108 19.15 13.13 -7.83
CA LEU A 108 18.61 12.27 -8.87
C LEU A 108 17.45 11.47 -8.28
N LEU A 109 16.28 11.59 -8.90
CA LEU A 109 15.07 10.90 -8.44
C LEU A 109 14.43 10.12 -9.58
N THR A 110 13.82 8.99 -9.25
CA THR A 110 12.91 8.26 -10.14
C THR A 110 11.49 8.36 -9.63
N ARG A 111 10.53 7.98 -10.47
CA ARG A 111 9.14 7.79 -10.04
C ARG A 111 9.00 6.78 -8.89
N GLY A 112 9.85 5.75 -8.85
CA GLY A 112 9.84 4.74 -7.78
C GLY A 112 10.25 5.30 -6.42
N ASP A 113 11.13 6.30 -6.41
CA ASP A 113 11.54 6.99 -5.18
C ASP A 113 10.42 7.88 -4.64
N ILE A 114 9.60 8.41 -5.54
CA ILE A 114 8.47 9.30 -5.22
C ILE A 114 7.24 8.50 -4.75
N SER A 115 7.00 7.31 -5.32
CA SER A 115 5.85 6.48 -4.97
C SER A 115 6.01 5.75 -3.63
N ASP A 116 7.24 5.48 -3.21
CA ASP A 116 7.52 4.89 -1.91
C ASP A 116 7.57 5.97 -0.81
N ARG A 117 6.76 5.81 0.23
CA ARG A 117 6.63 6.83 1.30
C ARG A 117 7.94 7.05 2.05
N THR A 118 8.71 6.00 2.31
CA THR A 118 9.95 6.10 3.07
C THR A 118 11.02 6.81 2.25
N ARG A 119 11.21 6.42 0.99
CA ARG A 119 12.13 7.09 0.06
C ARG A 119 11.73 8.54 -0.19
N TYR A 120 10.43 8.81 -0.33
CA TYR A 120 9.90 10.16 -0.44
C TYR A 120 10.26 11.02 0.78
N LEU A 121 9.99 10.55 2.01
CA LEU A 121 10.30 11.29 3.23
C LEU A 121 11.81 11.52 3.40
N ASN A 122 12.64 10.54 3.02
CA ASN A 122 14.08 10.70 3.01
C ASN A 122 14.52 11.79 2.03
N ALA A 123 13.98 11.82 0.81
CA ALA A 123 14.26 12.88 -0.16
C ALA A 123 13.85 14.26 0.40
N VAL A 124 12.65 14.38 1.00
CA VAL A 124 12.18 15.63 1.64
C VAL A 124 13.13 16.10 2.74
N ASN A 125 13.63 15.20 3.58
CA ASN A 125 14.58 15.54 4.63
C ASN A 125 15.91 16.04 4.05
N THR A 126 16.42 15.37 3.00
CA THR A 126 17.63 15.81 2.28
C THR A 126 17.45 17.21 1.67
N PHE A 127 16.31 17.49 1.02
CA PHE A 127 16.02 18.84 0.51
C PHE A 127 16.02 19.89 1.61
N LYS A 128 15.39 19.60 2.75
CA LYS A 128 15.34 20.53 3.89
C LYS A 128 16.73 20.86 4.41
N GLU A 129 17.60 19.86 4.54
CA GLU A 129 18.96 20.04 5.05
C GLU A 129 19.86 20.77 4.04
N LEU A 130 19.78 20.45 2.75
CA LEU A 130 20.53 21.19 1.73
C LEU A 130 20.14 22.68 1.70
N LEU A 131 18.85 22.97 1.82
CA LEU A 131 18.36 24.34 1.86
C LEU A 131 18.73 25.07 3.17
N SER A 132 18.84 24.37 4.31
CA SER A 132 19.30 24.96 5.58
C SER A 132 20.79 25.29 5.54
N MET A 133 21.60 24.44 4.90
CA MET A 133 23.02 24.66 4.63
C MET A 133 23.28 25.76 3.59
N GLY A 134 22.23 26.27 2.94
CA GLY A 134 22.31 27.30 1.93
C GLY A 134 22.83 26.83 0.56
N VAL A 135 22.85 25.52 0.34
CA VAL A 135 23.18 24.87 -0.93
C VAL A 135 21.99 24.95 -1.88
N VAL A 136 22.24 25.12 -3.17
CA VAL A 136 21.20 25.07 -4.22
C VAL A 136 21.10 23.65 -4.78
N PRO A 137 20.00 22.93 -4.55
CA PRO A 137 19.82 21.60 -5.12
C PRO A 137 19.54 21.68 -6.63
N ILE A 138 20.27 20.87 -7.39
CA ILE A 138 20.09 20.65 -8.83
C ILE A 138 19.46 19.27 -9.02
N VAL A 139 18.15 19.27 -9.24
CA VAL A 139 17.31 18.09 -9.38
C VAL A 139 17.23 17.69 -10.86
N ASN A 140 17.37 16.41 -11.14
CA ASN A 140 17.05 15.84 -12.45
C ASN A 140 16.46 14.43 -12.26
N GLU A 141 15.73 13.94 -13.26
CA GLU A 141 15.34 12.54 -13.27
C GLU A 141 16.56 11.64 -13.41
N ASN A 142 16.57 10.52 -12.68
CA ASN A 142 17.60 9.50 -12.83
C ASN A 142 17.33 8.62 -14.06
N ASP A 143 17.53 9.21 -15.24
CA ASP A 143 17.38 8.57 -16.55
C ASP A 143 18.17 7.25 -16.68
N THR A 144 19.19 7.02 -15.86
CA THR A 144 20.07 5.84 -15.99
C THR A 144 19.41 4.55 -15.51
N VAL A 145 18.47 4.66 -14.57
CA VAL A 145 17.77 3.53 -13.94
C VAL A 145 16.24 3.64 -14.08
N SER A 146 15.73 4.62 -14.83
CA SER A 146 14.30 4.75 -15.11
C SER A 146 13.82 3.70 -16.13
N VAL A 147 12.74 2.99 -15.81
CA VAL A 147 12.06 2.06 -16.72
C VAL A 147 11.05 2.82 -17.59
N SER A 148 11.05 2.59 -18.90
CA SER A 148 10.35 3.46 -19.87
C SER A 148 8.85 3.20 -20.03
N GLU A 149 8.14 2.88 -18.96
CA GLU A 149 6.79 2.35 -19.08
C GLU A 149 5.69 3.39 -19.30
N ILE A 150 5.94 4.71 -19.17
CA ILE A 150 5.14 5.76 -19.85
C ILE A 150 6.01 7.02 -20.00
N LYS A 151 6.20 7.52 -21.22
CA LYS A 151 6.71 8.88 -21.45
C LYS A 151 5.58 9.90 -21.43
N PHE A 152 5.62 10.86 -20.51
CA PHE A 152 5.13 12.24 -20.74
C PHE A 152 5.80 13.20 -19.73
N GLY A 153 6.68 14.09 -20.22
CA GLY A 153 7.02 15.33 -19.51
C GLY A 153 7.86 15.26 -18.24
N ASP A 154 8.68 14.22 -18.06
CA ASP A 154 9.30 13.81 -16.80
C ASP A 154 9.78 14.95 -15.88
N ASN A 155 10.55 15.92 -16.41
CA ASN A 155 11.07 17.01 -15.58
C ASN A 155 10.08 18.17 -15.31
N ASP A 156 9.06 18.38 -16.14
CA ASP A 156 7.98 19.33 -15.81
C ASP A 156 7.20 18.78 -14.61
N THR A 157 6.80 17.51 -14.68
CA THR A 157 6.14 16.79 -13.58
C THR A 157 7.04 16.73 -12.35
N LEU A 158 8.30 16.30 -12.48
CA LEU A 158 9.26 16.26 -11.38
C LEU A 158 9.41 17.62 -10.69
N SER A 159 9.36 18.72 -11.44
CA SER A 159 9.41 20.06 -10.85
C SER A 159 8.18 20.42 -10.03
N ALA A 160 6.98 20.01 -10.47
CA ALA A 160 5.77 20.15 -9.68
C ALA A 160 5.83 19.31 -8.40
N ILE A 161 6.30 18.07 -8.50
CA ILE A 161 6.48 17.19 -7.33
C ILE A 161 7.51 17.76 -6.36
N THR A 162 8.65 18.24 -6.87
CA THR A 162 9.70 18.87 -6.08
C THR A 162 9.16 20.10 -5.37
N SER A 163 8.38 20.94 -6.05
CA SER A 163 7.74 22.12 -5.46
C SER A 163 6.79 21.77 -4.32
N SER A 164 6.07 20.66 -4.46
CA SER A 164 5.21 20.13 -3.39
C SER A 164 6.01 19.57 -2.21
N MET A 165 7.06 18.77 -2.47
CA MET A 165 7.94 18.16 -1.45
C MET A 165 8.55 19.20 -0.49
N ILE A 166 8.91 20.36 -1.02
CA ILE A 166 9.57 21.41 -0.25
C ILE A 166 8.61 22.54 0.19
N HIS A 167 7.31 22.39 -0.08
CA HIS A 167 6.29 23.42 0.14
C HIS A 167 6.69 24.78 -0.46
N ALA A 168 7.03 24.77 -1.74
CA ALA A 168 7.43 25.97 -2.47
C ALA A 168 6.28 26.98 -2.57
N ASP A 169 6.61 28.26 -2.50
CA ASP A 169 5.69 29.35 -2.79
C ASP A 169 5.46 29.49 -4.30
N TYR A 170 6.53 29.29 -5.08
CA TYR A 170 6.54 29.44 -6.53
C TYR A 170 7.15 28.24 -7.25
N LEU A 171 6.53 27.86 -8.37
CA LEU A 171 7.10 27.03 -9.41
C LEU A 171 7.20 27.83 -10.71
N PHE A 172 8.40 28.11 -11.19
CA PHE A 172 8.65 28.74 -12.49
C PHE A 172 8.97 27.68 -13.54
N LEU A 173 8.08 27.50 -14.50
CA LEU A 173 8.31 26.70 -15.70
C LEU A 173 8.90 27.61 -16.78
N LEU A 174 10.22 27.61 -16.95
CA LEU A 174 10.89 28.42 -17.97
C LEU A 174 10.81 27.75 -19.34
N THR A 175 10.39 28.52 -20.35
CA THR A 175 10.12 28.00 -21.70
C THR A 175 10.67 28.90 -22.80
N ASP A 176 10.63 28.45 -24.06
CA ASP A 176 11.08 29.25 -25.20
C ASP A 176 10.08 30.36 -25.60
N VAL A 177 8.89 30.37 -25.00
CA VAL A 177 7.87 31.41 -25.12
C VAL A 177 7.61 32.08 -23.77
N ASP A 178 7.03 33.28 -23.78
CA ASP A 178 6.83 34.13 -22.61
C ASP A 178 5.52 33.86 -21.84
N GLY A 179 4.72 32.89 -22.29
CA GLY A 179 3.49 32.47 -21.62
C GLY A 179 2.69 31.46 -22.44
N LEU A 180 1.51 31.12 -21.95
CA LEU A 180 0.48 30.35 -22.64
C LEU A 180 -0.31 31.28 -23.57
N TYR A 181 -0.60 30.83 -24.79
CA TYR A 181 -1.37 31.59 -25.78
C TYR A 181 -2.64 30.84 -26.17
N THR A 182 -3.68 31.56 -26.60
CA THR A 182 -4.95 30.98 -27.08
C THR A 182 -4.75 30.03 -28.27
N SER A 183 -3.80 30.34 -29.14
CA SER A 183 -3.39 29.54 -30.30
C SER A 183 -1.87 29.69 -30.50
N ASN A 184 -1.27 28.97 -31.45
CA ASN A 184 0.17 29.06 -31.67
C ASN A 184 0.52 30.44 -32.28
N PRO A 185 1.23 31.34 -31.55
CA PRO A 185 1.48 32.71 -32.00
C PRO A 185 2.40 32.79 -33.22
N ARG A 186 3.10 31.70 -33.57
CA ARG A 186 3.90 31.61 -34.80
C ARG A 186 3.07 31.31 -36.04
N LYS A 187 1.84 30.81 -35.87
CA LYS A 187 0.94 30.39 -36.96
C LYS A 187 -0.34 31.22 -37.02
N ASP A 188 -0.79 31.75 -35.89
CA ASP A 188 -2.00 32.56 -35.78
C ASP A 188 -1.64 33.96 -35.24
N PRO A 189 -1.73 35.01 -36.08
CA PRO A 189 -1.48 36.40 -35.67
C PRO A 189 -2.46 36.92 -34.61
N ASN A 190 -3.63 36.30 -34.45
CA ASN A 190 -4.64 36.70 -33.46
C ASN A 190 -4.44 36.00 -32.11
N ALA A 191 -3.38 35.20 -31.96
CA ALA A 191 -3.06 34.54 -30.70
C ALA A 191 -2.80 35.58 -29.59
N SER A 192 -3.61 35.53 -28.54
CA SER A 192 -3.43 36.39 -27.37
C SER A 192 -2.87 35.58 -26.20
N ARG A 193 -2.04 36.22 -25.37
CA ARG A 193 -1.46 35.56 -24.19
C ARG A 193 -2.50 35.45 -23.09
N ILE A 194 -2.59 34.26 -22.51
CA ILE A 194 -3.39 34.00 -21.33
C ILE A 194 -2.59 34.45 -20.12
N ASP A 195 -3.15 35.41 -19.41
CA ASP A 195 -2.44 36.15 -18.38
C ASP A 195 -2.64 35.49 -17.00
N VAL A 196 -3.86 35.09 -16.66
CA VAL A 196 -4.19 34.42 -15.38
C VAL A 196 -5.03 33.18 -15.66
N VAL A 197 -4.68 32.07 -15.00
CA VAL A 197 -5.40 30.80 -15.04
C VAL A 197 -5.95 30.49 -13.66
N THR A 198 -7.28 30.48 -13.53
CA THR A 198 -8.00 30.09 -12.31
C THR A 198 -8.48 28.64 -12.35
N SER A 199 -8.70 28.10 -13.55
CA SER A 199 -9.11 26.70 -13.76
C SER A 199 -8.42 26.12 -15.00
N ILE A 200 -7.67 25.04 -14.80
CA ILE A 200 -6.94 24.37 -15.89
C ILE A 200 -7.91 23.59 -16.79
N ALA A 201 -9.00 23.05 -16.23
CA ALA A 201 -10.04 22.36 -16.99
C ALA A 201 -10.70 23.28 -18.04
N ALA A 202 -10.93 24.55 -17.69
CA ALA A 202 -11.51 25.54 -18.60
C ALA A 202 -10.56 25.93 -19.76
N ILE A 203 -9.25 25.82 -19.55
CA ILE A 203 -8.23 26.22 -20.54
C ILE A 203 -7.83 25.06 -21.44
N ARG A 204 -7.88 23.81 -20.94
CA ARG A 204 -7.63 22.62 -21.76
C ARG A 204 -8.57 22.50 -22.96
N SER A 205 -9.79 23.04 -22.88
CA SER A 205 -10.74 23.08 -24.00
C SER A 205 -10.49 24.22 -25.00
N GLN A 206 -9.67 25.23 -24.63
CA GLN A 206 -9.44 26.44 -25.42
C GLN A 206 -8.05 26.51 -26.06
N VAL A 207 -7.08 25.73 -25.56
CA VAL A 207 -5.71 25.73 -26.05
C VAL A 207 -5.45 24.49 -26.92
N SER A 208 -4.88 24.70 -28.11
CA SER A 208 -4.37 23.58 -28.93
C SER A 208 -3.16 22.91 -28.24
N THR A 209 -3.39 21.75 -27.64
CA THR A 209 -2.37 20.92 -26.97
C THR A 209 -1.50 20.13 -27.96
N SER A 210 -1.80 20.19 -29.26
CA SER A 210 -1.15 19.47 -30.37
C SER A 210 0.21 20.05 -30.82
N THR A 211 0.97 20.69 -29.92
CA THR A 211 2.37 21.06 -30.19
C THR A 211 3.29 19.94 -29.71
N LEU A 212 3.71 19.08 -30.65
CA LEU A 212 4.84 18.16 -30.49
C LEU A 212 6.04 18.94 -29.93
N GLY A 213 6.61 18.47 -28.81
CA GLY A 213 7.79 19.07 -28.18
C GLY A 213 8.99 19.15 -29.13
N SER A 214 10.01 19.96 -28.78
CA SER A 214 11.28 20.05 -29.54
C SER A 214 11.87 18.67 -29.82
N SER A 215 12.62 18.51 -30.92
CA SER A 215 13.22 17.23 -31.35
C SER A 215 14.11 16.55 -30.27
N LEU A 216 14.62 17.32 -29.31
CA LEU A 216 15.45 16.86 -28.19
C LEU A 216 14.73 16.69 -26.85
N GLY A 217 13.60 17.37 -26.66
CA GLY A 217 12.82 17.38 -25.41
C GLY A 217 11.64 16.42 -25.44
N THR A 218 11.20 15.94 -24.26
CA THR A 218 9.96 15.15 -24.11
C THR A 218 8.75 16.02 -23.74
N GLY A 219 8.94 17.31 -23.42
CA GLY A 219 7.91 18.19 -22.84
C GLY A 219 7.29 19.19 -23.82
N GLY A 220 6.01 19.01 -24.13
CA GLY A 220 5.18 19.93 -24.90
C GLY A 220 4.49 20.98 -24.02
N MET A 221 3.43 21.61 -24.53
CA MET A 221 2.57 22.48 -23.71
C MET A 221 1.68 21.68 -22.75
N GLU A 222 1.26 20.48 -23.16
CA GLU A 222 0.47 19.57 -22.33
C GLU A 222 1.17 19.20 -21.02
N THR A 223 2.47 18.91 -21.07
CA THR A 223 3.25 18.52 -19.88
C THR A 223 3.40 19.67 -18.89
N LYS A 224 3.40 20.91 -19.36
CA LYS A 224 3.42 22.12 -18.51
C LYS A 224 2.06 22.38 -17.88
N LEU A 225 0.97 22.15 -18.60
CA LEU A 225 -0.38 22.24 -18.04
C LEU A 225 -0.60 21.19 -16.94
N ILE A 226 -0.12 19.96 -17.15
CA ILE A 226 -0.14 18.90 -16.12
C ILE A 226 0.71 19.30 -14.91
N ALA A 227 1.94 19.80 -15.11
CA ALA A 227 2.77 20.26 -14.00
C ALA A 227 2.13 21.41 -13.23
N ALA A 228 1.53 22.37 -13.92
CA ALA A 228 0.78 23.46 -13.29
C ALA A 228 -0.44 22.94 -12.51
N GLU A 229 -1.13 21.91 -13.00
CA GLU A 229 -2.24 21.26 -12.30
C GLU A 229 -1.79 20.61 -11.00
N ILE A 230 -0.67 19.87 -11.05
CA ILE A 230 -0.08 19.24 -9.86
C ILE A 230 0.31 20.29 -8.82
N ALA A 231 1.06 21.30 -9.24
CA ALA A 231 1.61 22.31 -8.35
C ALA A 231 0.51 23.20 -7.75
N THR A 232 -0.45 23.66 -8.55
CA THR A 232 -1.56 24.50 -8.04
C THR A 232 -2.48 23.74 -7.08
N ALA A 233 -2.74 22.44 -7.34
CA ALA A 233 -3.49 21.59 -6.42
C ALA A 233 -2.77 21.42 -5.06
N ALA A 234 -1.43 21.43 -5.06
CA ALA A 234 -0.60 21.39 -3.85
C ALA A 234 -0.48 22.76 -3.15
N GLY A 235 -1.13 23.81 -3.67
CA GLY A 235 -1.07 25.16 -3.11
C GLY A 235 0.13 25.99 -3.59
N VAL A 236 0.85 25.55 -4.62
CA VAL A 236 2.02 26.24 -5.18
C VAL A 236 1.58 27.17 -6.31
N MET A 237 2.03 28.43 -6.29
CA MET A 237 1.78 29.37 -7.38
C MET A 237 2.67 29.02 -8.57
N THR A 238 2.06 28.65 -9.71
CA THR A 238 2.84 28.21 -10.88
C THR A 238 2.88 29.31 -11.93
N VAL A 239 4.05 29.56 -12.49
CA VAL A 239 4.30 30.61 -13.47
C VAL A 239 4.96 30.02 -14.72
N VAL A 240 4.43 30.37 -15.89
CA VAL A 240 5.07 30.08 -17.18
C VAL A 240 5.62 31.39 -17.74
N THR A 241 6.92 31.44 -18.00
CA THR A 241 7.60 32.62 -18.58
C THR A 241 8.82 32.19 -19.40
N SER A 242 9.47 33.14 -20.08
CA SER A 242 10.56 32.83 -21.00
C SER A 242 11.89 32.55 -20.27
N SER A 243 12.61 31.53 -20.71
CA SER A 243 13.97 31.23 -20.28
C SER A 243 15.01 32.22 -20.81
N LYS A 244 14.67 33.03 -21.82
CA LYS A 244 15.58 34.04 -22.40
C LYS A 244 15.77 35.26 -21.52
N ASP A 245 14.84 35.53 -20.59
CA ASP A 245 14.92 36.63 -19.64
C ASP A 245 14.58 36.16 -18.22
N PRO A 246 15.46 35.37 -17.58
CA PRO A 246 15.23 34.82 -16.24
C PRO A 246 15.06 35.89 -15.17
N GLN A 247 15.58 37.10 -15.39
CA GLN A 247 15.44 38.23 -14.47
C GLN A 247 13.98 38.68 -14.32
N ASN A 248 13.08 38.29 -15.23
CA ASN A 248 11.65 38.53 -15.05
C ASN A 248 11.07 37.82 -13.81
N ILE A 249 11.73 36.78 -13.28
CA ILE A 249 11.33 36.15 -12.02
C ILE A 249 11.19 37.18 -10.90
N PHE A 250 12.13 38.12 -10.76
CA PHE A 250 12.07 39.19 -9.75
C PHE A 250 10.84 40.07 -9.95
N LYS A 251 10.65 40.57 -11.17
CA LYS A 251 9.53 41.44 -11.53
C LYS A 251 8.18 40.76 -11.29
N ILE A 252 8.09 39.46 -11.56
CA ILE A 252 6.87 38.67 -11.36
C ILE A 252 6.57 38.50 -9.87
N ILE A 253 7.58 38.19 -9.05
CA ILE A 253 7.42 38.05 -7.59
C ILE A 253 7.00 39.39 -6.98
N GLU A 254 7.63 40.49 -7.38
CA GLU A 254 7.29 41.85 -6.91
C GLU A 254 5.88 42.26 -7.32
N TYR A 255 5.52 42.09 -8.60
CA TYR A 255 4.19 42.41 -9.12
C TYR A 255 3.09 41.67 -8.36
N ASN A 256 3.27 40.37 -8.12
CA ASN A 256 2.28 39.55 -7.40
C ASN A 256 2.22 39.85 -5.90
N SER A 257 3.35 40.21 -5.29
CA SER A 257 3.41 40.59 -3.87
C SER A 257 2.65 41.89 -3.62
N ALA A 258 2.77 42.87 -4.52
CA ALA A 258 2.03 44.14 -4.43
C ALA A 258 0.51 43.97 -4.52
N PHE A 259 0.03 42.99 -5.30
CA PHE A 259 -1.40 42.68 -5.43
C PHE A 259 -2.00 42.03 -4.16
N LYS A 260 -1.24 41.21 -3.42
CA LYS A 260 -1.71 40.59 -2.17
C LYS A 260 -1.89 41.60 -1.03
N SER A 261 -1.15 42.71 -1.03
CA SER A 261 -1.26 43.76 -0.01
C SER A 261 -2.46 44.73 -0.19
N GLY A 262 -3.22 44.61 -1.28
CA GLY A 262 -4.31 45.54 -1.62
C GLY A 262 -5.74 45.13 -1.18
N THR A 263 -5.95 43.91 -0.68
CA THR A 263 -7.29 43.40 -0.29
C THR A 263 -7.45 43.31 1.22
N ASN A 264 -8.02 44.36 1.84
CA ASN A 264 -8.52 44.31 3.22
C ASN A 264 -9.94 43.72 3.24
N THR A 265 -10.05 42.43 3.57
CA THR A 265 -11.28 41.80 4.07
C THR A 265 -10.88 40.89 5.23
N PRO A 266 -11.52 40.97 6.42
CA PRO A 266 -10.99 40.32 7.61
C PRO A 266 -11.30 38.82 7.61
N LEU A 267 -10.28 37.99 7.43
CA LEU A 267 -10.28 36.57 7.79
C LEU A 267 -9.53 36.42 9.12
N SER A 268 -10.21 36.76 10.21
CA SER A 268 -9.79 36.37 11.55
C SER A 268 -10.01 34.86 11.73
N GLY A 269 -8.93 34.12 11.96
CA GLY A 269 -8.97 32.77 12.50
C GLY A 269 -8.26 31.74 11.65
N LEU A 270 -6.94 31.61 11.83
CA LEU A 270 -6.15 30.36 11.78
C LEU A 270 -4.65 30.73 11.82
N HIS A 271 -4.17 31.10 13.01
CA HIS A 271 -2.73 31.06 13.28
C HIS A 271 -2.30 29.64 13.63
N SER A 272 -1.15 29.25 13.06
CA SER A 272 -0.43 28.01 13.28
C SER A 272 -0.01 27.84 14.75
N GLY A 273 -0.48 26.78 15.40
CA GLY A 273 -0.03 26.39 16.74
C GLY A 273 1.36 25.75 16.69
N ARG A 274 2.39 26.52 17.04
CA ARG A 274 3.73 26.05 17.37
C ARG A 274 4.22 26.85 18.59
N ALA A 275 4.01 26.34 19.81
CA ALA A 275 4.81 26.66 21.01
C ALA A 275 4.33 25.87 22.25
N SER A 276 5.30 25.44 23.06
CA SER A 276 5.17 24.84 24.40
C SER A 276 4.82 25.90 25.48
N PRO A 277 4.38 25.51 26.69
CA PRO A 277 3.65 26.40 27.62
C PRO A 277 4.55 27.11 28.64
N GLU A 278 4.16 28.31 29.07
CA GLU A 278 4.25 28.82 30.46
C GLU A 278 3.55 30.22 30.60
N PRO A 279 3.28 30.75 31.83
CA PRO A 279 1.91 31.07 32.28
C PRO A 279 1.50 32.57 32.31
N HIS A 280 0.18 32.77 32.46
CA HIS A 280 -0.62 34.01 32.49
C HIS A 280 -0.19 35.11 33.49
N PRO A 281 -0.61 36.37 33.25
CA PRO A 281 -1.70 36.91 34.10
C PRO A 281 -2.73 37.86 33.44
N VAL A 282 -4.00 37.63 33.82
CA VAL A 282 -5.09 38.55 34.26
C VAL A 282 -5.43 39.85 33.49
N ALA A 283 -6.72 39.97 33.11
CA ALA A 283 -7.41 41.16 32.57
C ALA A 283 -8.26 41.90 33.64
N PRO A 284 -8.73 43.13 33.35
CA PRO A 284 -10.19 43.42 33.41
C PRO A 284 -10.65 44.38 32.27
N SER A 285 -11.66 44.05 31.46
CA SER A 285 -13.12 44.31 31.57
C SER A 285 -13.57 45.78 31.48
N ILE A 286 -14.58 46.05 30.62
CA ILE A 286 -15.82 46.86 30.85
C ILE A 286 -16.53 47.21 29.50
N THR A 287 -17.84 46.99 29.48
CA THR A 287 -18.89 47.28 28.45
C THR A 287 -19.66 48.60 28.80
N PRO A 288 -20.85 48.95 28.25
CA PRO A 288 -21.17 49.47 26.91
C PRO A 288 -22.04 50.79 26.88
N THR A 289 -22.05 51.52 25.74
CA THR A 289 -23.09 52.37 25.04
C THR A 289 -24.11 53.27 25.84
N PRO A 290 -25.04 54.10 25.24
CA PRO A 290 -25.35 54.55 23.85
C PRO A 290 -25.70 56.08 23.65
N SER A 291 -25.88 56.56 22.39
CA SER A 291 -27.00 57.47 21.96
C SER A 291 -26.97 57.89 20.46
N THR A 292 -28.15 57.85 19.81
CA THR A 292 -28.65 58.19 18.45
C THR A 292 -28.85 59.71 18.17
N PRO A 293 -29.47 60.27 17.06
CA PRO A 293 -29.95 59.77 15.73
C PRO A 293 -29.75 60.71 14.48
N GLY A 294 -30.03 60.21 13.23
CA GLY A 294 -30.66 61.01 12.13
C GLY A 294 -29.98 61.13 10.73
N GLU A 295 -30.46 60.32 9.75
CA GLU A 295 -30.67 60.46 8.26
C GLU A 295 -29.85 61.39 7.30
N PRO A 296 -29.91 61.22 5.93
CA PRO A 296 -30.18 60.06 5.07
C PRO A 296 -29.12 59.85 3.93
N SER A 297 -29.32 58.80 3.14
CA SER A 297 -28.49 58.25 2.08
C SER A 297 -28.23 59.13 0.84
N VAL A 298 -26.96 59.18 0.39
CA VAL A 298 -26.56 59.36 -1.02
C VAL A 298 -25.43 58.37 -1.29
N THR A 299 -25.62 57.50 -2.29
CA THR A 299 -24.64 56.54 -2.81
C THR A 299 -23.53 57.24 -3.58
N PRO A 300 -22.24 56.94 -3.30
CA PRO A 300 -21.20 57.12 -4.29
C PRO A 300 -20.44 55.81 -4.52
N THR A 301 -20.36 55.44 -5.79
CA THR A 301 -19.33 54.57 -6.35
C THR A 301 -17.93 55.10 -6.00
N PRO A 302 -17.00 54.28 -5.47
CA PRO A 302 -15.59 54.62 -5.45
C PRO A 302 -14.84 53.81 -6.51
N SER A 303 -14.41 54.50 -7.55
CA SER A 303 -13.28 54.13 -8.39
C SER A 303 -11.99 54.21 -7.55
N SER A 304 -11.29 53.09 -7.39
CA SER A 304 -9.95 53.08 -6.79
C SER A 304 -8.90 52.93 -7.90
N SER A 305 -8.32 54.05 -8.31
CA SER A 305 -7.12 54.10 -9.16
C SER A 305 -5.89 53.64 -8.37
N LEU A 306 -5.37 52.46 -8.72
CA LEU A 306 -4.04 51.98 -8.32
C LEU A 306 -2.93 52.82 -8.99
N PRO A 307 -1.72 52.91 -8.41
CA PRO A 307 -0.62 53.68 -8.97
C PRO A 307 -0.19 53.14 -10.34
N SER A 308 -0.17 54.03 -11.32
CA SER A 308 0.41 53.80 -12.64
C SER A 308 1.94 53.74 -12.58
N SER A 309 2.54 52.54 -12.73
CA SER A 309 3.80 52.29 -13.49
C SER A 309 4.51 50.95 -13.21
N SER A 310 3.82 49.82 -13.06
CA SER A 310 4.47 48.51 -13.30
C SER A 310 3.76 47.81 -14.43
N THR A 311 4.25 47.98 -15.66
CA THR A 311 3.85 47.15 -16.79
C THR A 311 4.02 45.69 -16.40
N ARG A 312 2.94 44.90 -16.47
CA ARG A 312 2.96 43.49 -16.09
C ARG A 312 4.08 42.78 -16.86
N PRO A 313 5.06 42.14 -16.19
CA PRO A 313 6.09 41.38 -16.88
C PRO A 313 5.44 40.25 -17.68
N PRO A 314 6.02 39.82 -18.81
CA PRO A 314 5.39 38.82 -19.66
C PRO A 314 5.39 37.43 -19.00
N HIS A 315 4.21 36.96 -18.58
CA HIS A 315 4.03 35.64 -17.97
C HIS A 315 2.56 35.20 -17.98
N THR A 316 2.35 33.89 -17.85
CA THR A 316 1.07 33.29 -17.44
C THR A 316 1.20 32.81 -15.99
N ILE A 317 0.23 33.16 -15.14
CA ILE A 317 0.18 32.68 -13.76
C ILE A 317 -1.00 31.74 -13.55
N PHE A 318 -0.74 30.63 -12.87
CA PHE A 318 -1.74 29.69 -12.40
C PHE A 318 -1.90 29.88 -10.89
N LEU A 319 -3.10 30.28 -10.47
CA LEU A 319 -3.36 30.55 -9.06
C LEU A 319 -3.45 29.24 -8.26
N PRO A 320 -2.90 29.20 -7.03
CA PRO A 320 -3.01 28.03 -6.19
C PRO A 320 -4.48 27.75 -5.82
N SER A 321 -4.82 26.48 -5.60
CA SER A 321 -6.14 26.08 -5.13
C SER A 321 -6.46 26.75 -3.79
N ALA A 322 -7.69 27.23 -3.63
CA ALA A 322 -8.19 27.78 -2.36
C ALA A 322 -8.27 26.72 -1.25
N LEU A 323 -8.38 25.44 -1.63
CA LEU A 323 -8.33 24.27 -0.75
C LEU A 323 -7.16 23.38 -1.18
N PRO A 324 -5.92 23.71 -0.78
CA PRO A 324 -4.75 22.96 -1.21
C PRO A 324 -4.78 21.53 -0.63
N LEU A 325 -4.48 20.55 -1.48
CA LEU A 325 -4.39 19.15 -1.11
C LEU A 325 -3.16 18.95 -0.24
N ARG A 326 -3.35 18.93 1.09
CA ARG A 326 -2.26 18.82 2.08
C ARG A 326 -1.65 17.41 2.20
N ASP A 327 -2.21 16.40 1.55
CA ASP A 327 -1.86 14.99 1.77
C ASP A 327 -1.50 14.25 0.46
N LEU A 328 -0.37 13.53 0.52
CA LEU A 328 0.24 12.72 -0.54
C LEU A 328 -0.62 11.49 -0.94
N LYS A 329 -1.87 11.37 -0.51
CA LYS A 329 -2.81 10.36 -1.05
C LYS A 329 -3.83 10.96 -2.00
N ALA A 330 -4.18 12.23 -1.83
CA ALA A 330 -5.15 12.92 -2.68
C ALA A 330 -4.54 13.36 -4.03
N TRP A 331 -3.25 13.69 -4.10
CA TRP A 331 -2.57 14.06 -5.35
C TRP A 331 -2.43 12.88 -6.35
N THR A 332 -2.02 11.69 -5.90
CA THR A 332 -1.95 10.46 -6.71
C THR A 332 -3.32 10.04 -7.23
N SER A 333 -4.39 10.41 -6.52
CA SER A 333 -5.77 10.14 -6.96
C SER A 333 -6.36 11.21 -7.89
N HIS A 334 -5.70 12.35 -8.15
CA HIS A 334 -6.29 13.41 -8.97
C HIS A 334 -5.48 13.80 -10.21
N THR A 335 -4.15 13.63 -10.20
CA THR A 335 -3.28 14.17 -11.29
C THR A 335 -2.69 13.15 -12.25
N LEU A 336 -2.99 11.87 -12.08
CA LEU A 336 -2.60 10.84 -13.04
C LEU A 336 -3.76 10.57 -14.00
N HIS A 337 -3.51 10.63 -15.32
CA HIS A 337 -4.49 10.19 -16.30
C HIS A 337 -4.74 8.70 -16.08
N PRO A 338 -5.96 8.28 -15.73
CA PRO A 338 -6.23 6.88 -15.48
C PRO A 338 -6.11 6.10 -16.79
N SER A 339 -5.30 5.04 -16.78
CA SER A 339 -5.10 4.11 -17.91
C SER A 339 -6.22 3.06 -17.97
N GLY A 340 -7.01 2.94 -16.90
CA GLY A 340 -8.23 2.14 -16.84
C GLY A 340 -9.01 2.41 -15.55
N SER A 341 -9.89 1.49 -15.20
CA SER A 341 -10.77 1.61 -14.02
C SER A 341 -10.79 0.31 -13.24
N VAL A 342 -10.84 0.40 -11.91
CA VAL A 342 -11.08 -0.69 -10.97
C VAL A 342 -12.49 -0.47 -10.39
N ILE A 343 -13.36 -1.46 -10.54
CA ILE A 343 -14.72 -1.46 -10.01
C ILE A 343 -14.66 -2.11 -8.62
N ILE A 344 -15.27 -1.49 -7.62
CA ILE A 344 -15.24 -1.93 -6.23
C ILE A 344 -16.65 -2.04 -5.63
N ASP A 345 -16.78 -2.83 -4.56
CA ASP A 345 -18.03 -2.95 -3.83
C ASP A 345 -18.27 -1.80 -2.84
N SER A 346 -19.49 -1.72 -2.30
CA SER A 346 -19.90 -0.68 -1.36
C SER A 346 -19.15 -0.72 -0.03
N GLY A 347 -18.70 -1.90 0.41
CA GLY A 347 -17.88 -2.07 1.61
C GLY A 347 -16.47 -1.50 1.43
N ALA A 348 -15.84 -1.81 0.29
CA ALA A 348 -14.55 -1.25 -0.10
C ALA A 348 -14.61 0.28 -0.24
N HIS A 349 -15.70 0.80 -0.83
CA HIS A 349 -15.91 2.24 -0.93
C HIS A 349 -16.06 2.90 0.44
N HIS A 350 -16.86 2.32 1.35
CA HIS A 350 -17.04 2.84 2.70
C HIS A 350 -15.74 2.85 3.53
N VAL A 351 -14.84 1.89 3.30
CA VAL A 351 -13.52 1.86 3.95
C VAL A 351 -12.59 2.90 3.31
N LEU A 352 -12.59 3.02 1.98
CA LEU A 352 -11.76 3.98 1.26
C LEU A 352 -12.18 5.44 1.51
N SER A 353 -13.45 5.70 1.84
CA SER A 353 -13.95 7.05 2.14
C SER A 353 -13.50 7.57 3.51
N LYS A 354 -13.03 6.69 4.41
CA LYS A 354 -12.50 7.07 5.73
C LYS A 354 -11.02 7.43 5.65
N ARG A 355 -10.68 8.65 6.10
CA ARG A 355 -9.30 9.19 6.09
C ARG A 355 -8.29 8.32 6.86
N GLU A 356 -8.77 7.57 7.85
CA GLU A 356 -7.98 6.72 8.75
C GLU A 356 -7.60 5.35 8.15
N SER A 357 -8.30 4.89 7.09
CA SER A 357 -8.08 3.55 6.50
C SER A 357 -6.77 3.40 5.73
N GLY A 358 -6.03 4.51 5.57
CA GLY A 358 -4.80 4.53 4.80
C GLY A 358 -5.00 4.38 3.29
N GLY A 359 -6.24 4.38 2.76
CA GLY A 359 -6.53 4.47 1.33
C GLY A 359 -5.98 3.31 0.49
N ARG A 360 -5.81 2.12 1.09
CA ARG A 360 -5.36 0.91 0.39
C ARG A 360 -6.57 0.04 0.05
N LEU A 361 -6.75 -0.21 -1.25
CA LEU A 361 -7.81 -1.09 -1.74
C LEU A 361 -7.32 -2.54 -1.71
N LEU A 362 -8.03 -3.37 -0.94
CA LEU A 362 -7.79 -4.80 -0.91
C LEU A 362 -8.45 -5.48 -2.11
N ALA A 363 -7.81 -6.54 -2.62
CA ALA A 363 -8.33 -7.33 -3.73
C ALA A 363 -9.74 -7.89 -3.46
N ALA A 364 -10.03 -8.22 -2.19
CA ALA A 364 -11.34 -8.66 -1.73
C ALA A 364 -12.49 -7.67 -2.04
N GLY A 365 -12.18 -6.37 -2.09
CA GLY A 365 -13.15 -5.31 -2.37
C GLY A 365 -13.26 -4.93 -3.85
N VAL A 366 -12.52 -5.61 -4.74
CA VAL A 366 -12.50 -5.35 -6.19
C VAL A 366 -13.47 -6.28 -6.90
N LEU A 367 -14.44 -5.73 -7.63
CA LEU A 367 -15.44 -6.46 -8.42
C LEU A 367 -15.00 -6.70 -9.88
N GLY A 368 -14.08 -5.89 -10.40
CA GLY A 368 -13.63 -5.99 -11.79
C GLY A 368 -12.70 -4.87 -12.20
N VAL A 369 -12.15 -4.97 -13.41
CA VAL A 369 -11.39 -3.90 -14.04
C VAL A 369 -11.90 -3.62 -15.46
N ARG A 370 -11.86 -2.35 -15.87
CA ARG A 370 -12.17 -1.90 -17.23
C ARG A 370 -10.96 -1.19 -17.84
N GLY A 371 -10.59 -1.58 -19.06
CA GLY A 371 -9.40 -1.06 -19.74
C GLY A 371 -8.11 -1.77 -19.33
N ALA A 372 -7.11 -1.70 -20.20
CA ALA A 372 -5.80 -2.33 -19.97
C ALA A 372 -4.84 -1.33 -19.34
N PHE A 373 -4.22 -1.71 -18.23
CA PHE A 373 -3.25 -0.87 -17.53
C PHE A 373 -2.17 -1.71 -16.84
N ALA A 374 -0.97 -1.16 -16.68
CA ALA A 374 0.17 -1.79 -16.02
C ALA A 374 0.27 -1.44 -14.53
N SER A 375 1.12 -2.16 -13.78
CA SER A 375 1.47 -1.76 -12.41
C SER A 375 2.11 -0.37 -12.40
N GLY A 376 1.86 0.41 -11.36
CA GLY A 376 2.26 1.81 -11.24
C GLY A 376 1.45 2.78 -12.12
N GLN A 377 0.46 2.33 -12.89
CA GLN A 377 -0.43 3.23 -13.64
C GLN A 377 -1.61 3.67 -12.78
N ALA A 378 -2.14 4.86 -13.05
CA ALA A 378 -3.34 5.30 -12.36
C ALA A 378 -4.59 4.65 -12.93
N VAL A 379 -5.57 4.48 -12.06
CA VAL A 379 -6.86 3.88 -12.36
C VAL A 379 -7.98 4.66 -11.68
N ARG A 380 -9.13 4.78 -12.35
CA ARG A 380 -10.36 5.24 -11.70
C ARG A 380 -10.84 4.17 -10.74
N ILE A 381 -11.41 4.57 -9.61
CA ILE A 381 -12.12 3.68 -8.70
C ILE A 381 -13.62 3.94 -8.91
N LEU A 382 -14.34 2.92 -9.37
CA LEU A 382 -15.77 2.99 -9.67
C LEU A 382 -16.55 2.16 -8.67
N ILE A 383 -17.68 2.65 -8.19
CA ILE A 383 -18.65 1.86 -7.41
C ILE A 383 -19.83 1.47 -8.30
N ARG A 384 -20.44 0.32 -8.02
CA ARG A 384 -21.72 -0.09 -8.58
C ARG A 384 -22.87 0.52 -7.78
N THR A 385 -23.70 1.35 -8.40
CA THR A 385 -24.97 1.83 -7.82
C THR A 385 -26.12 1.04 -8.44
N GLY A 386 -27.07 0.58 -7.61
CA GLY A 386 -28.32 0.00 -8.12
C GLY A 386 -29.24 1.09 -8.68
N PRO A 387 -30.24 0.74 -9.51
CA PRO A 387 -31.24 1.69 -9.97
C PRO A 387 -31.94 2.28 -8.73
N SER A 388 -32.00 3.60 -8.65
CA SER A 388 -32.67 4.32 -7.57
C SER A 388 -34.16 3.97 -7.50
N GLY A 389 -34.62 3.36 -6.40
CA GLY A 389 -36.06 3.29 -6.09
C GLY A 389 -36.48 2.07 -5.25
N GLU A 390 -37.02 2.38 -4.07
CA GLU A 390 -37.94 1.58 -3.25
C GLU A 390 -37.40 0.41 -2.41
N ALA A 391 -37.61 0.57 -1.10
CA ALA A 391 -37.56 -0.48 -0.11
C ALA A 391 -38.83 -1.34 -0.20
N THR A 392 -38.69 -2.67 -0.29
CA THR A 392 -39.73 -3.62 0.16
C THR A 392 -39.17 -5.02 0.41
N GLU A 393 -39.69 -5.61 1.49
CA GLU A 393 -39.61 -7.01 1.91
C GLU A 393 -40.11 -8.00 0.83
N ALA A 394 -39.50 -9.19 0.74
CA ALA A 394 -40.19 -10.38 0.23
C ALA A 394 -39.51 -11.68 0.72
N VAL A 395 -40.35 -12.58 1.24
CA VAL A 395 -40.09 -13.89 1.84
C VAL A 395 -40.46 -15.00 0.85
N ALA A 396 -39.68 -16.10 0.88
CA ALA A 396 -39.97 -17.48 0.47
C ALA A 396 -40.26 -17.85 -1.01
N GLY A 397 -39.73 -19.03 -1.40
CA GLY A 397 -40.21 -19.81 -2.55
C GLY A 397 -39.23 -20.85 -3.08
N TYR A 398 -39.19 -22.03 -2.45
CA TYR A 398 -38.63 -23.26 -3.01
C TYR A 398 -39.59 -23.82 -4.08
N GLU A 399 -39.07 -24.30 -5.22
CA GLU A 399 -39.73 -25.36 -5.97
C GLU A 399 -38.72 -26.34 -6.58
N LYS A 400 -39.02 -27.62 -6.39
CA LYS A 400 -38.31 -28.82 -6.84
C LYS A 400 -38.51 -29.06 -8.33
N THR A 401 -37.52 -29.68 -8.97
CA THR A 401 -37.76 -30.61 -10.08
C THR A 401 -37.00 -31.91 -9.86
N GLU A 402 -37.77 -32.97 -9.58
CA GLU A 402 -37.36 -34.37 -9.59
C GLU A 402 -37.45 -34.93 -11.02
N GLY A 403 -36.52 -35.83 -11.36
CA GLY A 403 -36.55 -36.67 -12.55
C GLY A 403 -35.53 -37.79 -12.41
N GLY A 404 -35.95 -38.88 -11.75
CA GLY A 404 -35.09 -40.01 -11.39
C GLY A 404 -34.94 -41.09 -12.45
N SER A 405 -33.96 -41.97 -12.21
CA SER A 405 -33.94 -43.37 -12.65
C SER A 405 -33.07 -44.18 -11.69
N SER A 406 -33.50 -45.39 -11.38
CA SER A 406 -33.26 -46.18 -10.17
C SER A 406 -32.38 -47.44 -10.39
N TYR A 407 -31.54 -47.72 -9.39
CA TYR A 407 -31.05 -49.03 -8.84
C TYR A 407 -31.02 -50.32 -9.69
N ALA A 408 -29.88 -51.04 -9.67
CA ALA A 408 -29.73 -52.34 -8.98
C ALA A 408 -28.31 -52.97 -9.11
N ASP A 409 -27.97 -53.74 -8.06
CA ASP A 409 -26.84 -54.65 -7.75
C ASP A 409 -26.03 -55.36 -8.86
N GLY A 410 -24.78 -55.71 -8.54
CA GLY A 410 -24.04 -56.80 -9.20
C GLY A 410 -22.53 -56.87 -8.92
N THR A 411 -22.13 -57.78 -8.03
CA THR A 411 -20.76 -58.22 -7.74
C THR A 411 -20.03 -58.88 -8.93
N ALA A 412 -18.71 -58.62 -9.09
CA ALA A 412 -17.60 -59.62 -9.23
C ALA A 412 -16.46 -59.29 -10.25
N VAL A 413 -15.23 -59.15 -9.72
CA VAL A 413 -13.97 -59.89 -10.03
C VAL A 413 -13.27 -59.79 -11.43
N THR A 414 -11.97 -59.40 -11.38
CA THR A 414 -10.78 -59.69 -12.27
C THR A 414 -10.77 -59.22 -13.74
N GLU A 415 -9.67 -58.85 -14.40
CA GLU A 415 -8.27 -58.44 -14.14
C GLU A 415 -7.68 -57.95 -15.52
N PRO A 416 -6.36 -57.75 -15.77
CA PRO A 416 -5.82 -56.59 -16.51
C PRO A 416 -5.34 -56.91 -17.94
N ASN A 417 -5.09 -55.87 -18.75
CA ASN A 417 -4.27 -56.00 -19.96
C ASN A 417 -3.22 -54.89 -20.06
N THR A 418 -1.98 -55.26 -19.78
CA THR A 418 -0.76 -54.54 -20.17
C THR A 418 -0.07 -55.37 -21.27
N PRO A 419 0.54 -54.78 -22.30
CA PRO A 419 1.52 -55.49 -23.13
C PRO A 419 2.94 -55.36 -22.54
N GLU A 420 3.57 -56.49 -22.23
CA GLU A 420 5.04 -56.64 -22.12
C GLU A 420 5.67 -56.61 -23.52
N ILE A 421 6.96 -56.28 -23.75
CA ILE A 421 8.09 -57.25 -23.70
C ILE A 421 9.43 -56.62 -23.21
N ASN A 422 10.12 -57.49 -22.47
CA ASN A 422 11.38 -57.50 -21.70
C ASN A 422 12.75 -57.04 -22.27
N ALA A 423 13.46 -56.30 -21.41
CA ALA A 423 14.73 -56.55 -20.68
C ALA A 423 15.93 -57.35 -21.24
N THR A 424 17.14 -56.78 -21.01
CA THR A 424 18.41 -57.32 -20.39
C THR A 424 19.62 -56.58 -21.01
N ALA A 425 20.76 -56.25 -20.36
CA ALA A 425 21.26 -56.29 -18.99
C ALA A 425 22.53 -55.39 -18.88
N SER A 426 22.91 -55.02 -17.64
CA SER A 426 24.30 -54.95 -17.10
C SER A 426 25.33 -53.94 -17.67
N LEU A 427 25.83 -52.99 -16.86
CA LEU A 427 26.95 -53.12 -15.89
C LEU A 427 27.51 -51.74 -15.44
N SER A 428 28.27 -51.82 -14.35
CA SER A 428 28.80 -50.83 -13.41
C SER A 428 29.98 -49.94 -13.85
N SER A 429 30.24 -48.91 -13.00
CA SER A 429 31.54 -48.22 -12.73
C SER A 429 32.13 -47.35 -13.85
N SER A 430 32.96 -46.32 -13.66
CA SER A 430 33.34 -45.39 -12.58
C SER A 430 34.29 -44.37 -13.26
N ILE A 431 34.21 -43.09 -12.87
CA ILE A 431 35.32 -42.11 -12.75
C ILE A 431 36.00 -41.47 -14.00
N SER A 432 36.24 -40.16 -13.81
CA SER A 432 37.31 -39.25 -14.30
C SER A 432 37.21 -38.50 -15.63
N THR A 433 36.87 -37.19 -15.50
CA THR A 433 37.65 -35.99 -15.88
C THR A 433 38.55 -36.00 -17.12
N LEU A 434 38.37 -35.04 -18.04
CA LEU A 434 39.10 -33.74 -18.17
C LEU A 434 38.82 -33.11 -19.56
N ASP A 435 38.69 -31.77 -19.60
CA ASP A 435 39.21 -30.77 -20.59
C ASP A 435 39.29 -31.10 -22.10
N GLN A 436 39.15 -30.20 -23.09
CA GLN A 436 39.13 -28.74 -23.23
C GLN A 436 38.86 -28.43 -24.73
N LEU A 437 38.43 -27.19 -25.06
CA LEU A 437 38.60 -26.48 -26.36
C LEU A 437 37.77 -27.05 -27.56
N SER A 438 37.26 -26.29 -28.55
CA SER A 438 37.41 -24.89 -28.98
C SER A 438 36.35 -24.55 -30.06
N ILE A 439 36.17 -23.26 -30.25
CA ILE A 439 35.41 -22.47 -31.25
C ILE A 439 35.52 -22.96 -32.70
N VAL A 440 34.40 -22.92 -33.47
CA VAL A 440 34.37 -22.47 -34.88
C VAL A 440 32.99 -21.86 -35.22
N ASP A 441 33.01 -20.68 -35.86
CA ASP A 441 31.90 -19.94 -36.49
C ASP A 441 31.38 -20.60 -37.78
N GLU A 442 30.10 -20.38 -38.14
CA GLU A 442 29.71 -19.98 -39.52
C GLU A 442 28.24 -19.48 -39.65
N GLU A 443 28.04 -18.58 -40.62
CA GLU A 443 26.95 -17.61 -40.81
C GLU A 443 25.71 -18.10 -41.62
N MET A 444 24.52 -17.62 -41.21
CA MET A 444 23.51 -16.81 -41.96
C MET A 444 23.21 -17.10 -43.47
N THR A 445 21.99 -17.51 -43.90
CA THR A 445 20.80 -16.69 -44.32
C THR A 445 19.81 -17.55 -45.22
N PRO A 446 18.74 -17.05 -45.92
CA PRO A 446 17.32 -17.28 -45.56
C PRO A 446 16.41 -17.82 -46.71
N SER A 447 15.18 -18.29 -46.46
CA SER A 447 14.04 -18.05 -47.38
C SER A 447 12.65 -18.37 -46.79
N THR A 448 11.70 -17.56 -47.24
CA THR A 448 10.28 -17.44 -46.93
C THR A 448 9.43 -18.36 -47.80
N THR A 449 8.27 -18.86 -47.32
CA THR A 449 6.96 -18.86 -48.04
C THR A 449 5.83 -19.46 -47.17
N LEU A 450 4.61 -18.94 -47.36
CA LEU A 450 3.40 -19.08 -46.53
C LEU A 450 2.35 -20.05 -47.12
N ARG A 451 1.67 -20.81 -46.22
CA ARG A 451 0.23 -21.24 -46.17
C ARG A 451 -0.32 -22.31 -47.15
N PRO A 452 -1.52 -22.93 -46.91
CA PRO A 452 -2.28 -23.26 -45.66
C PRO A 452 -2.99 -24.67 -45.66
N LEU A 453 -3.78 -24.97 -44.61
CA LEU A 453 -5.02 -25.83 -44.48
C LEU A 453 -4.95 -26.93 -43.37
N PRO A 454 -6.07 -27.44 -42.79
CA PRO A 454 -7.44 -26.92 -42.61
C PRO A 454 -8.02 -27.10 -41.17
N GLU A 455 -9.25 -26.60 -41.01
CA GLU A 455 -10.16 -26.63 -39.85
C GLU A 455 -10.63 -28.05 -39.45
N ASP A 456 -10.68 -28.34 -38.13
CA ASP A 456 -11.88 -28.73 -37.36
C ASP A 456 -11.47 -29.49 -36.07
N ASP A 457 -11.77 -28.88 -34.92
CA ASP A 457 -12.35 -29.52 -33.72
C ASP A 457 -12.55 -28.42 -32.65
N THR A 458 -13.56 -27.58 -32.89
CA THR A 458 -14.08 -26.66 -31.89
C THR A 458 -14.99 -27.40 -30.92
N VAL A 459 -14.53 -27.63 -29.69
CA VAL A 459 -15.42 -27.92 -28.57
C VAL A 459 -16.03 -26.59 -28.09
N LEU A 460 -17.32 -26.42 -28.38
CA LEU A 460 -18.14 -25.32 -27.91
C LEU A 460 -18.29 -25.40 -26.38
N ILE A 461 -17.67 -24.49 -25.64
CA ILE A 461 -18.10 -24.15 -24.29
C ILE A 461 -19.15 -23.04 -24.45
N GLU A 462 -20.42 -23.39 -24.25
CA GLU A 462 -21.49 -22.40 -24.12
C GLU A 462 -21.13 -21.43 -22.99
N ARG A 463 -20.78 -20.20 -23.38
CA ARG A 463 -20.78 -19.05 -22.48
C ARG A 463 -22.22 -18.84 -22.05
N ALA A 464 -22.51 -19.07 -20.77
CA ALA A 464 -23.67 -18.45 -20.15
C ALA A 464 -23.55 -16.94 -20.41
N ALA A 465 -24.48 -16.40 -21.18
CA ALA A 465 -24.60 -14.97 -21.40
C ALA A 465 -24.86 -14.32 -20.03
N ASP A 466 -23.88 -13.58 -19.53
CA ASP A 466 -24.10 -12.62 -18.45
C ASP A 466 -25.25 -11.72 -18.90
N SER A 467 -26.37 -11.81 -18.20
CA SER A 467 -27.48 -10.90 -18.38
C SER A 467 -26.97 -9.48 -18.12
N THR A 468 -26.93 -8.67 -19.17
CA THR A 468 -26.68 -7.24 -19.12
C THR A 468 -27.84 -6.55 -18.42
N ALA A 469 -27.87 -6.63 -17.09
CA ALA A 469 -28.51 -5.59 -16.30
C ALA A 469 -27.56 -4.38 -16.34
N ASP A 470 -28.01 -3.27 -16.93
CA ASP A 470 -27.26 -2.01 -16.98
C ASP A 470 -27.09 -1.47 -15.56
N TRP A 471 -25.93 -1.75 -14.96
CA TRP A 471 -25.53 -1.15 -13.70
C TRP A 471 -24.92 0.22 -13.97
N GLU A 472 -25.40 1.25 -13.28
CA GLU A 472 -24.75 2.54 -13.28
C GLU A 472 -23.44 2.44 -12.47
N LEU A 473 -22.35 2.95 -13.07
CA LEU A 473 -21.04 3.01 -12.44
C LEU A 473 -20.72 4.46 -12.13
N GLU A 474 -20.47 4.75 -10.86
CA GLU A 474 -20.10 6.08 -10.39
C GLU A 474 -18.61 6.14 -10.04
N GLU A 475 -17.89 7.16 -10.50
CA GLU A 475 -16.49 7.38 -10.14
C GLU A 475 -16.40 7.94 -8.72
N VAL A 476 -15.87 7.15 -7.79
CA VAL A 476 -15.77 7.50 -6.36
C VAL A 476 -14.35 7.92 -5.96
N GLY A 477 -13.39 7.79 -6.86
CA GLY A 477 -12.02 8.23 -6.63
C GLY A 477 -11.06 7.73 -7.71
N ARG A 478 -9.76 7.89 -7.49
CA ARG A 478 -8.71 7.28 -8.32
C ARG A 478 -7.58 6.76 -7.44
N GLY A 479 -6.75 5.89 -7.98
CA GLY A 479 -5.61 5.33 -7.25
C GLY A 479 -4.49 4.90 -8.18
N LEU A 480 -3.34 4.58 -7.61
CA LEU A 480 -2.26 3.89 -8.31
C LEU A 480 -2.47 2.39 -8.22
N ALA A 481 -2.50 1.72 -9.37
CA ALA A 481 -2.60 0.28 -9.43
C ALA A 481 -1.24 -0.33 -9.10
N ASN A 482 -1.10 -1.06 -8.00
CA ASN A 482 0.13 -1.79 -7.70
C ASN A 482 0.31 -3.04 -8.59
N TYR A 483 -0.71 -3.41 -9.36
CA TYR A 483 -0.76 -4.58 -10.23
C TYR A 483 -1.36 -4.20 -11.58
N ASN A 484 -1.01 -4.92 -12.65
CA ASN A 484 -1.60 -4.68 -13.97
C ASN A 484 -3.06 -5.19 -14.05
N SER A 485 -3.82 -4.76 -15.05
CA SER A 485 -5.23 -5.10 -15.22
C SER A 485 -5.45 -6.61 -15.31
N ALA A 486 -4.56 -7.38 -15.94
CA ALA A 486 -4.68 -8.84 -16.02
C ALA A 486 -4.41 -9.51 -14.65
N GLN A 487 -3.47 -8.99 -13.86
CA GLN A 487 -3.21 -9.44 -12.50
C GLN A 487 -4.37 -9.10 -11.57
N ILE A 488 -4.90 -7.87 -11.63
CA ILE A 488 -6.08 -7.47 -10.86
C ILE A 488 -7.30 -8.29 -11.25
N GLU A 489 -7.53 -8.53 -12.54
CA GLU A 489 -8.64 -9.37 -13.02
C GLU A 489 -8.51 -10.82 -12.54
N ARG A 490 -7.28 -11.32 -12.36
CA ARG A 490 -7.03 -12.63 -11.73
C ARG A 490 -7.28 -12.60 -10.23
N VAL A 491 -6.97 -11.49 -9.55
CA VAL A 491 -7.06 -11.40 -8.07
C VAL A 491 -8.31 -10.72 -7.52
N LYS A 492 -9.21 -10.22 -8.37
CA LYS A 492 -10.43 -9.50 -7.97
C LYS A 492 -11.34 -10.40 -7.12
N GLY A 493 -11.93 -9.82 -6.07
CA GLY A 493 -12.81 -10.53 -5.14
C GLY A 493 -12.09 -11.53 -4.23
N LEU A 494 -10.75 -11.63 -4.30
CA LEU A 494 -10.03 -12.65 -3.56
C LEU A 494 -9.74 -12.23 -2.13
N ARG A 495 -10.15 -13.10 -1.21
CA ARG A 495 -9.85 -13.03 0.22
C ARG A 495 -8.50 -13.70 0.57
N ARG A 496 -7.78 -14.26 -0.42
CA ARG A 496 -6.56 -15.11 -0.31
C ARG A 496 -5.61 -14.92 -1.51
N LEU A 497 -4.38 -15.45 -1.43
CA LEU A 497 -3.23 -15.23 -2.36
C LEU A 497 -3.42 -15.64 -3.84
N ASN A 498 -4.50 -16.32 -4.23
CA ASN A 498 -4.74 -16.90 -5.58
C ASN A 498 -3.62 -17.77 -6.16
N ILE A 499 -2.71 -18.25 -5.32
CA ILE A 499 -1.67 -19.18 -5.75
C ILE A 499 -2.29 -20.58 -5.61
N PRO A 500 -2.37 -21.38 -6.69
CA PRO A 500 -2.80 -22.77 -6.57
C PRO A 500 -1.85 -23.50 -5.63
N ILE A 501 -2.38 -24.39 -4.79
CA ILE A 501 -1.56 -25.23 -3.91
C ILE A 501 -0.72 -26.14 -4.81
N THR A 502 0.60 -26.10 -4.66
CA THR A 502 1.51 -27.01 -5.37
C THR A 502 1.07 -28.45 -5.11
N PRO A 503 0.80 -29.25 -6.16
CA PRO A 503 0.37 -30.63 -5.99
C PRO A 503 1.40 -31.44 -5.21
N CYS A 504 1.03 -31.87 -4.01
CA CYS A 504 1.86 -32.70 -3.14
C CYS A 504 1.11 -34.00 -2.87
N THR A 505 1.80 -35.14 -3.03
CA THR A 505 1.29 -36.43 -2.60
C THR A 505 1.76 -36.68 -1.17
N VAL A 506 0.83 -36.65 -0.22
CA VAL A 506 1.07 -37.07 1.17
C VAL A 506 0.30 -38.35 1.40
N LYS A 507 1.00 -39.43 1.76
CA LYS A 507 0.42 -40.76 2.02
C LYS A 507 1.00 -41.35 3.29
N LYS A 508 0.18 -42.13 3.99
CA LYS A 508 0.62 -42.97 5.11
C LYS A 508 0.77 -44.41 4.61
N PHE A 509 1.94 -45.01 4.80
CA PHE A 509 2.17 -46.42 4.51
C PHE A 509 1.42 -47.30 5.53
N SER A 510 1.25 -48.58 5.21
CA SER A 510 0.51 -49.53 6.07
C SER A 510 1.15 -49.72 7.46
N ASN A 511 2.45 -49.48 7.60
CA ASN A 511 3.19 -49.48 8.87
C ASN A 511 3.08 -48.15 9.65
N GLY A 512 2.41 -47.14 9.10
CA GLY A 512 2.21 -45.83 9.73
C GLY A 512 3.24 -44.75 9.36
N GLU A 513 4.25 -45.05 8.54
CA GLU A 513 5.22 -44.06 8.08
C GLU A 513 4.60 -43.07 7.09
N ILE A 514 5.03 -41.80 7.17
CA ILE A 514 4.56 -40.74 6.28
C ILE A 514 5.49 -40.64 5.08
N ASN A 515 4.91 -40.65 3.88
CA ASN A 515 5.59 -40.47 2.62
C ASN A 515 5.09 -39.22 1.92
N VAL A 516 6.02 -38.36 1.50
CA VAL A 516 5.73 -37.08 0.86
C VAL A 516 6.46 -37.02 -0.48
N LYS A 517 5.76 -36.61 -1.53
CA LYS A 517 6.34 -36.30 -2.83
C LYS A 517 5.79 -34.98 -3.35
N ILE A 518 6.69 -34.03 -3.60
CA ILE A 518 6.38 -32.75 -4.26
C ILE A 518 6.35 -33.02 -5.76
N SER A 519 5.26 -32.64 -6.43
CA SER A 519 5.04 -33.02 -7.85
C SER A 519 5.63 -32.01 -8.84
N GLU A 520 6.06 -30.83 -8.36
CA GLU A 520 6.60 -29.74 -9.18
C GLU A 520 7.99 -29.31 -8.68
N SER A 521 8.74 -28.64 -9.54
CA SER A 521 10.05 -28.10 -9.16
C SER A 521 9.88 -26.93 -8.19
N VAL A 522 10.62 -26.98 -7.08
CA VAL A 522 10.72 -25.88 -6.09
C VAL A 522 12.13 -25.26 -6.05
N ARG A 523 12.97 -25.56 -7.04
CA ARG A 523 14.35 -25.07 -7.12
C ARG A 523 14.38 -23.55 -7.20
N ASP A 524 15.16 -22.93 -6.32
CA ASP A 524 15.29 -21.48 -6.20
C ASP A 524 13.94 -20.75 -5.98
N GLU A 525 12.95 -21.44 -5.39
CA GLU A 525 11.66 -20.84 -5.05
C GLU A 525 11.58 -20.44 -3.56
N ASP A 526 10.68 -19.50 -3.27
CA ASP A 526 10.31 -19.11 -1.90
C ASP A 526 9.06 -19.90 -1.47
N VAL A 527 9.26 -20.96 -0.69
CA VAL A 527 8.25 -21.97 -0.38
C VAL A 527 7.59 -21.69 0.96
N TYR A 528 6.25 -21.75 1.00
CA TYR A 528 5.46 -21.65 2.23
C TYR A 528 4.72 -22.96 2.47
N ILE A 529 5.03 -23.63 3.58
CA ILE A 529 4.37 -24.89 3.97
C ILE A 529 3.37 -24.56 5.06
N ILE A 530 2.07 -24.74 4.77
CA ILE A 530 1.00 -24.48 5.74
C ILE A 530 0.61 -25.80 6.38
N GLN A 531 0.87 -25.94 7.68
CA GLN A 531 0.46 -27.09 8.47
C GLN A 531 0.08 -26.64 9.88
N THR A 532 -1.01 -27.17 10.42
CA THR A 532 -1.43 -26.91 11.80
C THR A 532 -1.33 -28.20 12.61
N GLY A 533 -0.82 -28.12 13.84
CA GLY A 533 -0.64 -29.29 14.70
C GLY A 533 -1.94 -29.80 15.32
N CYS A 534 -2.96 -30.09 14.50
CA CYS A 534 -4.27 -30.58 14.98
C CYS A 534 -4.38 -32.11 14.92
N SER A 535 -5.50 -32.69 15.39
CA SER A 535 -5.78 -34.14 15.39
C SER A 535 -4.63 -35.01 15.94
N ASP A 536 -3.86 -35.66 15.06
CA ASP A 536 -2.63 -36.37 15.43
C ASP A 536 -1.44 -35.41 15.32
N VAL A 537 -1.12 -34.78 16.45
CA VAL A 537 -0.05 -33.78 16.56
C VAL A 537 1.31 -34.32 16.13
N ASN A 538 1.57 -35.62 16.33
CA ASN A 538 2.87 -36.22 16.02
C ASN A 538 3.01 -36.47 14.52
N ASP A 539 1.98 -37.05 13.92
CA ASP A 539 1.95 -37.29 12.48
C ASP A 539 2.03 -35.98 11.71
N ASN A 540 1.24 -34.97 12.10
CA ASN A 540 1.26 -33.67 11.43
C ASN A 540 2.60 -32.94 11.58
N LEU A 541 3.27 -33.10 12.73
CA LEU A 541 4.62 -32.58 12.93
C LEU A 541 5.62 -33.32 12.04
N MET A 542 5.56 -34.65 11.97
CA MET A 542 6.43 -35.44 11.10
C MET A 542 6.21 -35.12 9.62
N GLU A 543 4.95 -34.97 9.19
CA GLU A 543 4.60 -34.54 7.84
C GLU A 543 5.23 -33.18 7.49
N LEU A 544 5.12 -32.20 8.38
CA LEU A 544 5.73 -30.88 8.22
C LEU A 544 7.26 -30.98 8.09
N LEU A 545 7.91 -31.75 8.98
CA LEU A 545 9.36 -31.93 8.96
C LEU A 545 9.83 -32.59 7.67
N ILE A 546 9.10 -33.60 7.18
CA ILE A 546 9.41 -34.31 5.92
C ILE A 546 9.20 -33.37 4.73
N LEU A 547 8.12 -32.58 4.70
CA LEU A 547 7.88 -31.57 3.66
C LEU A 547 9.02 -30.54 3.59
N ILE A 548 9.43 -29.99 4.74
CA ILE A 548 10.56 -29.04 4.81
C ILE A 548 11.84 -29.70 4.28
N SER A 549 12.15 -30.92 4.74
CA SER A 549 13.33 -31.65 4.29
C SER A 549 13.29 -31.95 2.78
N ALA A 550 12.12 -32.27 2.23
CA ALA A 550 11.94 -32.51 0.80
C ALA A 550 12.17 -31.24 -0.03
N CYS A 551 11.62 -30.10 0.41
CA CYS A 551 11.86 -28.80 -0.23
C CYS A 551 13.34 -28.40 -0.19
N LYS A 552 14.03 -28.63 0.94
CA LYS A 552 15.46 -28.35 1.09
C LYS A 552 16.29 -29.24 0.18
N GLY A 553 16.00 -30.54 0.13
CA GLY A 553 16.64 -31.47 -0.81
C GLY A 553 16.40 -31.11 -2.28
N ALA A 554 15.24 -30.53 -2.59
CA ALA A 554 14.88 -30.03 -3.91
C ALA A 554 15.45 -28.62 -4.23
N SER A 555 16.34 -28.09 -3.39
CA SER A 555 17.04 -26.81 -3.60
C SER A 555 16.12 -25.57 -3.58
N ALA A 556 15.10 -25.54 -2.72
CA ALA A 556 14.34 -24.32 -2.45
C ALA A 556 15.27 -23.20 -1.93
N ARG A 557 15.02 -21.95 -2.35
CA ARG A 557 15.82 -20.78 -1.91
C ARG A 557 15.55 -20.44 -0.46
N ARG A 558 14.28 -20.50 -0.06
CA ARG A 558 13.80 -20.19 1.29
C ARG A 558 12.59 -21.04 1.60
N ILE A 559 12.51 -21.55 2.82
CA ILE A 559 11.40 -22.38 3.31
C ILE A 559 10.81 -21.74 4.56
N THR A 560 9.57 -21.29 4.45
CA THR A 560 8.80 -20.72 5.56
C THR A 560 7.75 -21.71 6.03
N ALA A 561 7.81 -22.11 7.29
CA ALA A 561 6.77 -22.92 7.93
C ALA A 561 5.67 -22.01 8.48
N VAL A 562 4.47 -22.11 7.92
CA VAL A 562 3.28 -21.41 8.39
C VAL A 562 2.51 -22.35 9.30
N ILE A 563 2.60 -22.11 10.61
CA ILE A 563 2.08 -22.98 11.67
C ILE A 563 1.05 -22.21 12.50
N PRO A 564 -0.22 -22.11 12.08
CA PRO A 564 -1.22 -21.27 12.75
C PRO A 564 -1.44 -21.63 14.22
N CYS A 565 -1.39 -22.93 14.57
CA CYS A 565 -1.39 -23.40 15.95
C CYS A 565 -0.10 -24.20 16.19
N PHE A 566 0.82 -23.62 16.96
CA PHE A 566 2.14 -24.22 17.18
C PHE A 566 2.05 -25.47 18.08
N PRO A 567 2.49 -26.65 17.63
CA PRO A 567 2.37 -27.88 18.39
C PRO A 567 3.29 -27.85 19.63
N TYR A 568 2.86 -28.53 20.70
CA TYR A 568 3.60 -28.60 21.96
C TYR A 568 3.86 -27.25 22.67
N ALA A 569 3.18 -26.17 22.27
CA ALA A 569 3.40 -24.83 22.85
C ALA A 569 3.15 -24.73 24.36
N ARG A 570 2.31 -25.59 24.94
CA ARG A 570 2.09 -25.68 26.41
C ARG A 570 3.28 -26.26 27.18
N MET A 571 4.25 -26.88 26.50
CA MET A 571 5.44 -27.49 27.08
C MET A 571 6.67 -26.61 26.84
N ASP A 572 6.54 -25.32 27.16
CA ASP A 572 7.52 -24.24 26.94
C ASP A 572 8.50 -24.06 28.11
N LYS A 573 8.20 -24.60 29.28
CA LYS A 573 9.05 -24.50 30.48
C LYS A 573 9.10 -25.81 31.26
N LYS A 574 10.08 -25.91 32.17
CA LYS A 574 10.19 -27.04 33.11
C LYS A 574 9.27 -26.82 34.30
N ASP A 575 8.06 -27.35 34.25
CA ASP A 575 7.10 -27.26 35.36
C ASP A 575 7.45 -28.16 36.56
N LYS A 576 8.26 -29.20 36.35
CA LYS A 576 8.76 -30.12 37.37
C LYS A 576 10.20 -30.53 37.08
N SER A 577 10.89 -31.02 38.11
CA SER A 577 12.22 -31.64 37.93
C SER A 577 12.11 -32.80 36.93
N ARG A 578 13.06 -32.87 35.97
CA ARG A 578 13.14 -33.88 34.89
C ARG A 578 12.02 -33.84 33.83
N ALA A 579 11.27 -32.74 33.71
CA ALA A 579 10.39 -32.53 32.55
C ALA A 579 11.18 -32.00 31.33
N PRO A 580 10.82 -32.39 30.10
CA PRO A 580 11.39 -31.80 28.87
C PRO A 580 10.79 -30.42 28.60
N ILE A 581 11.49 -29.62 27.77
CA ILE A 581 10.91 -28.43 27.12
C ILE A 581 10.62 -28.83 25.67
N THR A 582 9.48 -29.48 25.45
CA THR A 582 9.14 -30.09 24.16
C THR A 582 8.96 -29.04 23.07
N ALA A 583 8.48 -27.83 23.39
CA ALA A 583 8.41 -26.72 22.44
C ALA A 583 9.79 -26.36 21.87
N LYS A 584 10.86 -26.39 22.70
CA LYS A 584 12.24 -26.17 22.23
C LYS A 584 12.73 -27.34 21.38
N LEU A 585 12.35 -28.57 21.71
CA LEU A 585 12.65 -29.73 20.86
C LEU A 585 12.02 -29.58 19.47
N VAL A 586 10.74 -29.18 19.39
CA VAL A 586 10.04 -28.91 18.13
C VAL A 586 10.75 -27.81 17.34
N ALA A 587 11.09 -26.69 17.98
CA ALA A 587 11.83 -25.61 17.35
C ALA A 587 13.17 -26.08 16.75
N ASN A 588 13.92 -26.90 17.51
CA ASN A 588 15.17 -27.49 17.03
C ASN A 588 14.95 -28.44 15.84
N MET A 589 13.91 -29.27 15.87
CA MET A 589 13.61 -30.17 14.76
C MET A 589 13.27 -29.40 13.47
N LEU A 590 12.49 -28.31 13.57
CA LEU A 590 12.19 -27.42 12.45
C LEU A 590 13.46 -26.75 11.88
N ALA A 591 14.37 -26.32 12.76
CA ALA A 591 15.65 -25.75 12.33
C ALA A 591 16.51 -26.77 11.59
N VAL A 592 16.65 -27.98 12.15
CA VAL A 592 17.49 -29.03 11.58
C VAL A 592 16.90 -29.57 10.26
N SER A 593 15.58 -29.68 10.14
CA SER A 593 14.93 -30.11 8.89
C SER A 593 15.16 -29.12 7.75
N GLY A 594 15.44 -27.85 8.04
CA GLY A 594 15.80 -26.83 7.06
C GLY A 594 14.83 -25.66 6.93
N CYS A 595 14.07 -25.36 7.98
CA CYS A 595 13.22 -24.18 8.00
C CYS A 595 14.06 -22.91 8.15
N ASP A 596 13.76 -21.88 7.36
CA ASP A 596 14.43 -20.56 7.41
C ASP A 596 13.60 -19.51 8.16
N HIS A 597 12.29 -19.72 8.28
CA HIS A 597 11.35 -18.77 8.87
C HIS A 597 10.09 -19.49 9.38
N VAL A 598 9.57 -19.12 10.55
CA VAL A 598 8.24 -19.55 11.03
C VAL A 598 7.26 -18.37 11.07
N ILE A 599 6.07 -18.56 10.49
CA ILE A 599 4.91 -17.69 10.70
C ILE A 599 3.92 -18.48 11.57
N THR A 600 3.52 -17.94 12.72
CA THR A 600 2.57 -18.57 13.64
C THR A 600 1.57 -17.56 14.17
N MET A 601 0.61 -17.98 15.00
CA MET A 601 -0.38 -17.09 15.59
C MET A 601 -0.55 -17.41 17.08
N ASP A 602 -0.63 -16.36 17.90
CA ASP A 602 -0.90 -16.40 19.35
C ASP A 602 -0.16 -17.52 20.11
N LEU A 603 1.16 -17.56 19.99
CA LEU A 603 1.99 -18.48 20.78
C LEU A 603 1.61 -18.46 22.27
N HIS A 604 1.44 -19.65 22.85
CA HIS A 604 1.10 -19.83 24.27
C HIS A 604 1.99 -19.00 25.20
N ALA A 605 3.30 -18.99 24.90
CA ALA A 605 4.27 -18.11 25.52
C ALA A 605 5.07 -17.37 24.45
N SER A 606 5.08 -16.03 24.53
CA SER A 606 5.86 -15.17 23.62
C SER A 606 7.35 -15.53 23.55
N GLN A 607 7.89 -16.11 24.63
CA GLN A 607 9.28 -16.55 24.78
C GLN A 607 9.65 -17.69 23.83
N ILE A 608 8.67 -18.45 23.31
CA ILE A 608 8.90 -19.51 22.32
C ILE A 608 9.59 -18.95 21.06
N GLN A 609 9.38 -17.67 20.72
CA GLN A 609 10.11 -17.02 19.63
C GLN A 609 11.64 -17.10 19.82
N GLY A 610 12.12 -17.00 21.07
CA GLY A 610 13.54 -17.14 21.42
C GLY A 610 14.06 -18.58 21.39
N PHE A 611 13.22 -19.57 21.07
CA PHE A 611 13.67 -20.95 20.85
C PHE A 611 14.23 -21.17 19.44
N PHE A 612 14.02 -20.23 18.52
CA PHE A 612 14.49 -20.30 17.15
C PHE A 612 15.72 -19.41 16.96
N ASP A 613 16.66 -19.88 16.13
CA ASP A 613 17.84 -19.10 15.74
C ASP A 613 17.60 -18.31 14.44
N PHE A 614 16.41 -18.46 13.85
CA PHE A 614 15.96 -17.78 12.65
C PHE A 614 14.66 -16.98 12.95
N PRO A 615 14.23 -16.06 12.07
CA PRO A 615 13.09 -15.19 12.33
C PRO A 615 11.80 -15.95 12.64
N VAL A 616 10.96 -15.37 13.51
CA VAL A 616 9.63 -15.89 13.83
C VAL A 616 8.65 -14.72 13.83
N ASP A 617 7.64 -14.80 12.98
CA ASP A 617 6.51 -13.89 12.99
C ASP A 617 5.38 -14.50 13.83
N ASN A 618 5.24 -14.05 15.07
CA ASN A 618 4.09 -14.38 15.90
C ASN A 618 2.94 -13.40 15.62
N LEU A 619 1.96 -13.84 14.83
CA LEU A 619 0.75 -13.08 14.54
C LEU A 619 -0.18 -13.02 15.76
N TYR A 620 -1.06 -12.02 15.80
CA TYR A 620 -2.04 -11.86 16.88
C TYR A 620 -3.46 -11.87 16.34
N SER A 621 -4.34 -12.68 16.93
CA SER A 621 -5.78 -12.63 16.61
C SER A 621 -6.53 -11.54 17.40
N GLU A 622 -5.86 -10.90 18.37
CA GLU A 622 -6.42 -9.85 19.23
C GLU A 622 -7.23 -8.77 18.47
N PRO A 623 -6.75 -8.19 17.33
CA PRO A 623 -7.54 -7.19 16.60
C PRO A 623 -8.85 -7.75 16.04
N LEU A 624 -8.84 -9.03 15.63
CA LEU A 624 -10.04 -9.71 15.13
C LEU A 624 -11.02 -10.01 16.27
N MET A 625 -10.51 -10.40 17.45
CA MET A 625 -11.33 -10.59 18.66
C MET A 625 -11.99 -9.29 19.09
N ILE A 626 -11.25 -8.18 19.16
CA ILE A 626 -11.78 -6.84 19.51
C ILE A 626 -12.87 -6.42 18.52
N SER A 627 -12.62 -6.60 17.21
CA SER A 627 -13.61 -6.29 16.16
C SER A 627 -14.86 -7.15 16.30
N TYR A 628 -14.71 -8.44 16.61
CA TYR A 628 -15.82 -9.35 16.87
C TYR A 628 -16.65 -8.89 18.08
N ILE A 629 -16.01 -8.55 19.21
CA ILE A 629 -16.66 -8.06 20.42
C ILE A 629 -17.48 -6.80 20.12
N LYS A 630 -16.86 -5.80 19.47
CA LYS A 630 -17.51 -4.51 19.16
C LYS A 630 -18.76 -4.66 18.28
N ARG A 631 -18.78 -5.65 17.38
CA ARG A 631 -19.83 -5.84 16.35
C ARG A 631 -20.93 -6.81 16.77
N ASN A 632 -20.58 -7.89 17.48
CA ASN A 632 -21.50 -9.01 17.70
C ASN A 632 -21.98 -9.15 19.15
N ILE A 633 -21.29 -8.53 20.12
CA ILE A 633 -21.65 -8.64 21.54
C ILE A 633 -22.43 -7.40 21.96
N GLU A 634 -23.73 -7.58 22.17
CA GLU A 634 -24.58 -6.52 22.71
C GLU A 634 -24.17 -6.16 24.15
N GLY A 635 -24.10 -4.86 24.43
CA GLY A 635 -23.70 -4.39 25.75
C GLY A 635 -22.20 -4.53 26.06
N TRP A 636 -21.34 -4.77 25.04
CA TRP A 636 -19.89 -4.89 25.24
C TRP A 636 -19.24 -3.70 25.98
N ARG A 637 -19.82 -2.50 25.91
CA ARG A 637 -19.32 -1.32 26.66
C ARG A 637 -19.47 -1.45 28.18
N ASN A 638 -20.43 -2.27 28.63
CA ASN A 638 -20.60 -2.66 30.03
C ASN A 638 -20.21 -4.13 30.20
N SER A 639 -19.09 -4.51 29.60
CA SER A 639 -18.51 -5.86 29.74
C SER A 639 -17.30 -5.86 30.65
N ILE A 640 -16.87 -7.07 31.02
CA ILE A 640 -15.64 -7.32 31.74
C ILE A 640 -14.89 -8.47 31.05
N ILE A 641 -13.61 -8.25 30.75
CA ILE A 641 -12.77 -9.27 30.09
C ILE A 641 -12.18 -10.17 31.17
N VAL A 642 -12.41 -11.48 31.06
CA VAL A 642 -12.09 -12.43 32.13
C VAL A 642 -11.03 -13.42 31.65
N SER A 643 -9.98 -13.61 32.46
CA SER A 643 -9.03 -14.70 32.22
C SER A 643 -9.43 -15.95 33.00
N PRO A 644 -9.45 -17.15 32.38
CA PRO A 644 -9.79 -18.40 33.07
C PRO A 644 -8.69 -18.89 34.02
N ASP A 645 -7.48 -18.33 33.93
CA ASP A 645 -6.37 -18.59 34.84
C ASP A 645 -5.44 -17.37 35.01
N ALA A 646 -4.41 -17.49 35.84
CA ALA A 646 -3.46 -16.41 36.09
C ALA A 646 -2.46 -16.18 34.93
N GLY A 647 -2.27 -17.17 34.06
CA GLY A 647 -1.34 -17.09 32.92
C GLY A 647 -1.85 -16.16 31.82
N GLY A 648 -3.16 -16.13 31.60
CA GLY A 648 -3.80 -15.26 30.60
C GLY A 648 -3.97 -13.79 31.02
N ALA A 649 -3.50 -13.38 32.21
CA ALA A 649 -3.71 -12.03 32.74
C ALA A 649 -3.25 -10.92 31.78
N LYS A 650 -2.07 -11.05 31.18
CA LYS A 650 -1.54 -10.04 30.24
C LYS A 650 -2.39 -9.89 28.98
N ARG A 651 -3.01 -10.98 28.51
CA ARG A 651 -3.85 -11.00 27.31
C ARG A 651 -5.16 -10.27 27.57
N VAL A 652 -5.80 -10.56 28.71
CA VAL A 652 -7.07 -9.93 29.06
C VAL A 652 -6.92 -8.45 29.36
N THR A 653 -5.82 -8.04 30.01
CA THR A 653 -5.55 -6.61 30.26
C THR A 653 -5.35 -5.85 28.95
N ALA A 654 -4.61 -6.41 27.99
CA ALA A 654 -4.39 -5.75 26.70
C ALA A 654 -5.70 -5.51 25.92
N ILE A 655 -6.61 -6.50 25.95
CA ILE A 655 -7.92 -6.38 25.31
C ILE A 655 -8.81 -5.40 26.07
N ALA A 656 -8.82 -5.47 27.40
CA ALA A 656 -9.61 -4.60 28.26
C ALA A 656 -9.21 -3.12 28.10
N ASP A 657 -7.91 -2.82 28.09
CA ASP A 657 -7.37 -1.49 27.89
C ASP A 657 -7.79 -0.90 26.52
N LYS A 658 -7.72 -1.71 25.44
CA LYS A 658 -8.13 -1.28 24.08
C LYS A 658 -9.64 -1.09 23.93
N LEU A 659 -10.44 -1.85 24.68
CA LEU A 659 -11.89 -1.69 24.71
C LEU A 659 -12.36 -0.60 25.68
N GLY A 660 -11.49 -0.15 26.60
CA GLY A 660 -11.84 0.79 27.66
C GLY A 660 -12.79 0.17 28.69
N VAL A 661 -12.62 -1.12 29.01
CA VAL A 661 -13.46 -1.87 29.95
C VAL A 661 -12.61 -2.47 31.07
N GLU A 662 -13.27 -2.98 32.11
CA GLU A 662 -12.58 -3.65 33.23
C GLU A 662 -12.16 -5.07 32.87
N PHE A 663 -11.26 -5.65 33.68
CA PHE A 663 -10.88 -7.06 33.58
C PHE A 663 -11.05 -7.79 34.91
N ALA A 664 -11.22 -9.12 34.84
CA ALA A 664 -11.25 -10.01 35.98
C ALA A 664 -10.34 -11.23 35.75
N LEU A 665 -9.94 -11.88 36.84
CA LEU A 665 -9.11 -13.07 36.81
C LEU A 665 -9.75 -14.16 37.64
N ILE A 666 -9.77 -15.38 37.12
CA ILE A 666 -10.18 -16.55 37.89
C ILE A 666 -8.91 -17.28 38.35
N HIS A 667 -8.72 -17.37 39.67
CA HIS A 667 -7.63 -18.14 40.24
C HIS A 667 -8.13 -19.52 40.69
N ARG A 668 -7.34 -20.53 40.34
CA ARG A 668 -7.61 -21.92 40.70
C ARG A 668 -6.62 -22.39 41.77
N GLU A 669 -7.08 -22.58 42.99
CA GLU A 669 -6.32 -23.32 44.00
C GLU A 669 -6.50 -24.83 43.79
N ARG A 670 -5.40 -25.58 43.83
CA ARG A 670 -5.44 -27.05 43.88
C ARG A 670 -5.43 -27.47 45.33
N THR A 671 -6.56 -27.95 45.85
CA THR A 671 -6.63 -28.58 47.17
C THR A 671 -5.74 -29.83 47.19
N ARG A 672 -4.91 -30.00 48.22
CA ARG A 672 -3.91 -31.08 48.34
C ARG A 672 -4.50 -32.50 48.45
N ASN A 673 -5.82 -32.68 48.44
CA ASN A 673 -6.49 -33.98 48.51
C ASN A 673 -7.02 -34.41 47.13
N SER A 674 -6.47 -35.51 46.61
CA SER A 674 -6.66 -36.03 45.25
C SER A 674 -8.05 -36.61 44.91
N ASN A 675 -9.03 -36.53 45.82
CA ASN A 675 -10.39 -37.07 45.63
C ASN A 675 -11.52 -36.02 45.73
N ALA A 676 -11.21 -34.73 45.90
CA ALA A 676 -12.23 -33.68 45.89
C ALA A 676 -12.43 -33.12 44.46
N PRO A 677 -13.68 -32.82 44.04
CA PRO A 677 -13.91 -32.19 42.74
C PRO A 677 -13.21 -30.83 42.66
N GLU A 678 -12.49 -30.58 41.56
CA GLU A 678 -11.78 -29.33 41.31
C GLU A 678 -12.77 -28.15 41.38
N LYS A 679 -12.60 -27.24 42.36
CA LYS A 679 -13.37 -25.99 42.45
C LYS A 679 -12.50 -24.81 42.02
N MET A 680 -13.10 -23.87 41.29
CA MET A 680 -12.54 -22.53 41.09
C MET A 680 -13.04 -21.67 42.26
N GLU A 681 -12.14 -21.22 43.13
CA GLU A 681 -12.54 -20.66 44.43
C GLU A 681 -12.40 -19.13 44.52
N VAL A 682 -11.61 -18.47 43.66
CA VAL A 682 -11.40 -17.02 43.75
C VAL A 682 -11.53 -16.33 42.39
N LEU A 683 -12.67 -15.67 42.17
CA LEU A 683 -12.87 -14.66 41.12
C LEU A 683 -12.41 -13.30 41.66
N VAL A 684 -11.44 -12.69 41.00
CA VAL A 684 -10.95 -11.34 41.32
C VAL A 684 -11.47 -10.38 40.26
N GLY A 685 -12.43 -9.53 40.64
CA GLY A 685 -13.11 -8.56 39.77
C GLY A 685 -14.63 -8.65 39.90
N ASP A 686 -15.33 -7.52 39.80
CA ASP A 686 -16.79 -7.49 39.93
C ASP A 686 -17.48 -7.72 38.59
N VAL A 687 -18.08 -8.91 38.44
CA VAL A 687 -18.76 -9.36 37.22
C VAL A 687 -20.28 -9.19 37.29
N ARG A 688 -20.82 -8.72 38.42
CA ARG A 688 -22.26 -8.66 38.64
C ARG A 688 -22.93 -7.70 37.66
N ASP A 689 -24.03 -8.16 37.05
CA ASP A 689 -24.84 -7.41 36.07
C ASP A 689 -24.09 -6.96 34.80
N LYS A 690 -22.86 -7.47 34.58
CA LYS A 690 -22.03 -7.20 33.39
C LYS A 690 -22.04 -8.35 32.41
N VAL A 691 -21.70 -8.06 31.16
CA VAL A 691 -21.39 -9.10 30.16
C VAL A 691 -19.96 -9.60 30.41
N ALA A 692 -19.79 -10.86 30.79
CA ALA A 692 -18.46 -11.44 31.01
C ALA A 692 -17.93 -12.08 29.73
N ILE A 693 -16.73 -11.71 29.30
CA ILE A 693 -16.09 -12.22 28.09
C ILE A 693 -14.82 -12.97 28.49
N LEU A 694 -14.88 -14.30 28.54
CA LEU A 694 -13.73 -15.16 28.77
C LEU A 694 -12.80 -15.10 27.57
N VAL A 695 -11.52 -14.79 27.79
CA VAL A 695 -10.51 -14.80 26.72
C VAL A 695 -9.35 -15.71 27.08
N ASP A 696 -8.99 -16.60 26.16
CA ASP A 696 -7.88 -17.54 26.31
C ASP A 696 -7.16 -17.79 24.96
N ASP A 697 -5.97 -18.38 24.97
CA ASP A 697 -5.25 -18.71 23.72
C ASP A 697 -5.73 -20.03 23.19
N MET A 698 -6.04 -20.99 24.06
CA MET A 698 -6.41 -22.31 23.57
C MET A 698 -7.35 -23.07 24.48
N ILE A 699 -8.26 -23.81 23.84
CA ILE A 699 -9.20 -24.71 24.49
C ILE A 699 -9.01 -26.12 23.95
N ASP A 700 -8.95 -27.10 24.84
CA ASP A 700 -8.69 -28.50 24.48
C ASP A 700 -9.72 -29.49 25.03
N SER A 701 -9.78 -29.69 26.36
CA SER A 701 -10.82 -30.53 26.98
C SER A 701 -12.12 -29.78 27.32
N GLY A 702 -12.07 -28.45 27.32
CA GLY A 702 -13.17 -27.57 27.74
C GLY A 702 -13.45 -27.54 29.25
N THR A 703 -12.72 -28.28 30.09
CA THR A 703 -12.98 -28.36 31.54
C THR A 703 -12.78 -27.01 32.23
N THR A 704 -11.66 -26.33 31.98
CA THR A 704 -11.37 -25.01 32.55
C THR A 704 -12.41 -23.98 32.13
N LEU A 705 -12.78 -23.97 30.84
CA LEU A 705 -13.81 -23.09 30.31
C LEU A 705 -15.16 -23.34 31.00
N ALA A 706 -15.56 -24.61 31.15
CA ALA A 706 -16.82 -24.99 31.78
C ALA A 706 -16.91 -24.52 33.24
N LEU A 707 -15.83 -24.67 34.01
CA LEU A 707 -15.75 -24.19 35.39
C LEU A 707 -15.81 -22.67 35.45
N ALA A 708 -15.07 -21.98 34.57
CA ALA A 708 -15.04 -20.52 34.51
C ALA A 708 -16.41 -19.94 34.13
N ALA A 709 -17.07 -20.50 33.11
CA ALA A 709 -18.39 -20.06 32.67
C ALA A 709 -19.46 -20.21 33.77
N ARG A 710 -19.46 -21.34 34.47
CA ARG A 710 -20.37 -21.57 35.61
C ARG A 710 -20.08 -20.61 36.75
N SER A 711 -18.81 -20.44 37.12
CA SER A 711 -18.40 -19.50 38.17
C SER A 711 -18.85 -18.06 37.86
N LEU A 712 -18.72 -17.60 36.62
CA LEU A 712 -19.19 -16.28 36.20
C LEU A 712 -20.71 -16.15 36.31
N SER A 713 -21.45 -17.15 35.85
CA SER A 713 -22.91 -17.20 35.97
C SER A 713 -23.35 -17.18 37.44
N ASP A 714 -22.73 -17.98 38.31
CA ASP A 714 -23.03 -18.08 39.74
C ASP A 714 -22.73 -16.78 40.50
N ASN A 715 -21.75 -15.99 40.02
CA ASN A 715 -21.39 -14.68 40.58
C ASN A 715 -22.21 -13.52 39.98
N GLY A 716 -23.24 -13.81 39.20
CA GLY A 716 -24.21 -12.82 38.72
C GLY A 716 -23.83 -12.13 37.41
N ALA A 717 -22.97 -12.73 36.57
CA ALA A 717 -22.75 -12.24 35.21
C ALA A 717 -24.06 -12.31 34.40
N LYS A 718 -24.38 -11.22 33.69
CA LYS A 718 -25.62 -11.10 32.91
C LYS A 718 -25.64 -12.05 31.70
N LYS A 719 -24.49 -12.17 31.02
CA LYS A 719 -24.24 -13.05 29.88
C LYS A 719 -22.77 -13.46 29.91
N VAL A 720 -22.46 -14.66 29.43
CA VAL A 720 -21.07 -15.14 29.33
C VAL A 720 -20.75 -15.47 27.88
N TYR A 721 -19.66 -14.91 27.36
CA TYR A 721 -19.07 -15.24 26.07
C TYR A 721 -17.70 -15.85 26.28
N ALA A 722 -17.26 -16.72 25.38
CA ALA A 722 -15.91 -17.26 25.38
C ALA A 722 -15.26 -17.01 24.02
N ILE A 723 -14.07 -16.40 24.00
CA ILE A 723 -13.32 -16.09 22.78
C ILE A 723 -11.92 -16.66 22.93
N VAL A 724 -11.53 -17.57 22.03
CA VAL A 724 -10.30 -18.35 22.14
C VAL A 724 -9.54 -18.35 20.82
N SER A 725 -8.22 -18.15 20.81
CA SER A 725 -7.45 -18.19 19.57
C SER A 725 -7.52 -19.57 18.92
N HIS A 726 -7.14 -20.63 19.64
CA HIS A 726 -6.97 -21.99 19.14
C HIS A 726 -7.98 -22.97 19.76
N GLY A 727 -9.01 -23.32 19.00
CA GLY A 727 -9.95 -24.38 19.37
C GLY A 727 -9.41 -25.78 19.05
N LEU A 728 -8.57 -26.37 19.90
CA LEU A 728 -8.07 -27.75 19.70
C LEU A 728 -9.19 -28.77 19.83
N LEU A 729 -10.00 -28.66 20.89
CA LEU A 729 -11.21 -29.45 21.14
C LEU A 729 -11.03 -30.99 21.04
N SER A 730 -9.80 -31.50 21.23
CA SER A 730 -9.39 -32.86 20.83
C SER A 730 -10.12 -34.01 21.55
N GLN A 731 -10.71 -33.72 22.70
CA GLN A 731 -11.53 -34.66 23.49
C GLN A 731 -12.77 -33.97 24.08
N THR A 732 -13.16 -32.84 23.51
CA THR A 732 -14.28 -32.07 24.05
C THR A 732 -15.60 -32.73 23.65
N ASN A 733 -16.44 -33.01 24.65
CA ASN A 733 -17.83 -33.37 24.38
C ASN A 733 -18.60 -32.11 24.02
N MET A 734 -18.82 -31.89 22.72
CA MET A 734 -19.51 -30.71 22.20
C MET A 734 -20.92 -30.54 22.78
N LYS A 735 -21.60 -31.62 23.18
CA LYS A 735 -22.89 -31.53 23.89
C LYS A 735 -22.76 -30.86 25.25
N LYS A 736 -21.67 -31.13 25.98
CA LYS A 736 -21.39 -30.47 27.26
C LYS A 736 -21.14 -28.97 27.08
N ILE A 737 -20.54 -28.57 25.95
CA ILE A 737 -20.35 -27.14 25.61
C ILE A 737 -21.69 -26.48 25.29
N GLU A 738 -22.56 -27.16 24.54
CA GLU A 738 -23.91 -26.70 24.25
C GLU A 738 -24.70 -26.40 25.54
N GLU A 739 -24.56 -27.25 26.56
CA GLU A 739 -25.21 -27.11 27.88
C GLU A 739 -24.58 -26.04 28.79
N LEU A 740 -23.42 -25.46 28.44
CA LEU A 740 -22.79 -24.44 29.28
C LEU A 740 -23.61 -23.15 29.31
N PRO A 741 -23.56 -22.39 30.42
CA PRO A 741 -24.17 -21.06 30.55
C PRO A 741 -23.34 -20.01 29.79
N ILE A 742 -23.04 -20.28 28.52
CA ILE A 742 -22.42 -19.36 27.58
C ILE A 742 -23.38 -19.10 26.42
N GLU A 743 -23.34 -17.88 25.91
CA GLU A 743 -24.07 -17.44 24.73
C GLU A 743 -23.40 -17.99 23.47
N GLN A 744 -22.07 -17.80 23.36
CA GLN A 744 -21.27 -18.23 22.22
C GLN A 744 -19.87 -18.64 22.66
N LEU A 745 -19.35 -19.69 22.03
CA LEU A 745 -17.94 -20.05 22.01
C LEU A 745 -17.35 -19.62 20.67
N VAL A 746 -16.48 -18.64 20.68
CA VAL A 746 -15.87 -18.05 19.49
C VAL A 746 -14.43 -18.54 19.42
N VAL A 747 -14.07 -19.19 18.33
CA VAL A 747 -12.70 -19.67 18.07
C VAL A 747 -12.19 -19.13 16.74
N THR A 748 -10.89 -19.15 16.48
CA THR A 748 -10.40 -18.91 15.12
C THR A 748 -10.29 -20.21 14.31
N ASN A 749 -10.15 -20.10 12.98
CA ASN A 749 -9.85 -21.23 12.11
C ASN A 749 -8.35 -21.60 12.04
N THR A 750 -7.52 -21.24 13.04
CA THR A 750 -6.14 -21.77 13.15
C THR A 750 -6.09 -23.30 13.23
N VAL A 751 -7.19 -23.90 13.70
CA VAL A 751 -7.46 -25.34 13.71
C VAL A 751 -8.79 -25.56 12.99
N PRO A 752 -8.96 -26.60 12.15
CA PRO A 752 -10.22 -26.88 11.46
C PRO A 752 -11.39 -27.09 12.44
N GLN A 753 -12.52 -26.42 12.21
CA GLN A 753 -13.69 -26.44 13.11
C GLN A 753 -14.96 -26.99 12.49
N GLN A 754 -14.95 -27.41 11.22
CA GLN A 754 -16.17 -27.76 10.48
C GLN A 754 -16.98 -28.86 11.19
N GLN A 755 -16.30 -29.89 11.72
CA GLN A 755 -16.94 -30.97 12.46
C GLN A 755 -17.47 -30.51 13.82
N HIS A 756 -16.74 -29.68 14.55
CA HIS A 756 -17.16 -29.16 15.85
C HIS A 756 -18.35 -28.20 15.72
N ALA A 757 -18.37 -27.36 14.68
CA ALA A 757 -19.43 -26.40 14.41
C ALA A 757 -20.74 -27.11 14.02
N ALA A 758 -20.65 -28.23 13.31
CA ALA A 758 -21.82 -29.07 13.03
C ALA A 758 -22.40 -29.72 14.30
N ALA A 759 -21.59 -29.91 15.35
CA ALA A 759 -21.98 -30.58 16.59
C ALA A 759 -22.38 -29.62 17.74
N CYS A 760 -22.19 -28.32 17.59
CA CYS A 760 -22.49 -27.30 18.62
C CYS A 760 -22.93 -26.00 17.97
N SER A 761 -24.17 -25.59 18.23
CA SER A 761 -24.77 -24.39 17.62
C SER A 761 -24.17 -23.09 18.15
N LYS A 762 -23.60 -23.15 19.36
CA LYS A 762 -22.94 -22.02 20.03
C LYS A 762 -21.53 -21.75 19.51
N LEU A 763 -20.94 -22.64 18.71
CA LEU A 763 -19.57 -22.48 18.20
C LEU A 763 -19.55 -21.57 16.96
N VAL A 764 -18.83 -20.45 17.07
CA VAL A 764 -18.62 -19.49 15.98
C VAL A 764 -17.13 -19.46 15.62
N THR A 765 -16.82 -19.39 14.33
CA THR A 765 -15.42 -19.36 13.86
C THR A 765 -15.07 -18.02 13.21
N ILE A 766 -14.00 -17.39 13.68
CA ILE A 766 -13.36 -16.21 13.08
C ILE A 766 -12.33 -16.68 12.02
N ASP A 767 -12.41 -16.13 10.81
CA ASP A 767 -11.46 -16.43 9.74
C ASP A 767 -10.17 -15.60 9.89
N VAL A 768 -9.04 -16.28 10.13
CA VAL A 768 -7.69 -15.70 10.19
C VAL A 768 -6.91 -15.85 8.89
N SER A 769 -7.49 -16.48 7.86
CA SER A 769 -6.81 -16.66 6.57
C SER A 769 -6.40 -15.35 5.90
N PRO A 770 -7.12 -14.22 6.02
CA PRO A 770 -6.65 -12.93 5.48
C PRO A 770 -5.37 -12.44 6.17
N THR A 771 -5.27 -12.58 7.49
CA THR A 771 -4.08 -12.17 8.26
C THR A 771 -2.87 -13.01 7.89
N ILE A 772 -3.05 -14.34 7.79
CA ILE A 772 -1.98 -15.26 7.38
C ILE A 772 -1.55 -14.99 5.93
N ALA A 773 -2.52 -14.82 5.01
CA ALA A 773 -2.23 -14.52 3.61
C ALA A 773 -1.46 -13.21 3.44
N GLU A 774 -1.82 -12.17 4.19
CA GLU A 774 -1.11 -10.89 4.18
C GLU A 774 0.30 -11.01 4.79
N SER A 775 0.48 -11.83 5.84
CA SER A 775 1.81 -12.13 6.40
C SER A 775 2.71 -12.81 5.38
N ILE A 776 2.21 -13.84 4.69
CA ILE A 776 2.93 -14.53 3.61
C ILE A 776 3.28 -13.54 2.50
N ARG A 777 2.32 -12.73 2.04
CA ARG A 777 2.52 -11.73 0.99
C ARG A 777 3.62 -10.74 1.36
N ARG A 778 3.62 -10.23 2.60
CA ARG A 778 4.61 -9.26 3.09
C ARG A 778 5.99 -9.89 3.20
N THR A 779 6.07 -11.10 3.75
CA THR A 779 7.32 -11.88 3.88
C THR A 779 7.95 -12.16 2.52
N HIS A 780 7.14 -12.50 1.52
CA HIS A 780 7.59 -12.76 0.15
C HIS A 780 8.15 -11.49 -0.51
N ASN A 781 7.45 -10.36 -0.35
CA ASN A 781 7.82 -9.09 -1.00
C ASN A 781 8.84 -8.24 -0.21
N GLY A 782 9.31 -8.70 0.95
CA GLY A 782 10.22 -7.94 1.82
C GLY A 782 9.58 -6.70 2.46
N GLU A 783 8.27 -6.72 2.67
CA GLU A 783 7.52 -5.62 3.29
C GLU A 783 7.45 -5.76 4.80
N SER A 784 7.29 -4.63 5.51
CA SER A 784 7.13 -4.64 6.97
C SER A 784 5.87 -5.40 7.41
N ILE A 785 6.06 -6.38 8.29
CA ILE A 785 5.03 -7.18 8.97
C ILE A 785 4.51 -6.47 10.21
N SER A 786 5.31 -5.58 10.82
CA SER A 786 4.95 -4.78 12.00
C SER A 786 3.68 -3.97 11.81
N LEU A 787 3.32 -3.66 10.56
CA LEU A 787 2.05 -3.04 10.27
C LEU A 787 0.91 -3.96 10.77
N LEU A 788 0.90 -5.28 10.57
CA LEU A 788 -0.22 -6.16 10.98
C LEU A 788 -0.59 -6.07 12.48
N PHE A 789 0.26 -5.47 13.30
CA PHE A 789 0.12 -5.32 14.74
C PHE A 789 -0.25 -3.91 15.22
N GLY A 790 -0.42 -2.95 14.30
CA GLY A 790 -0.81 -1.57 14.61
C GLY A 790 -2.34 -1.35 14.63
N ASP A 791 -2.78 -0.21 15.18
CA ASP A 791 -4.19 0.17 15.39
C ASP A 791 -5.10 0.16 14.13
N TRP A 792 -4.54 -0.08 12.94
CA TRP A 792 -5.27 -0.13 11.66
C TRP A 792 -5.88 -1.50 11.31
N ALA A 793 -5.51 -2.58 12.03
CA ALA A 793 -6.00 -3.94 11.76
C ALA A 793 -7.51 -4.14 12.09
N GLU A 794 -8.16 -3.17 12.74
CA GLU A 794 -9.58 -3.22 13.11
C GLU A 794 -10.57 -3.27 11.91
N GLY A 795 -10.11 -2.92 10.70
CA GLY A 795 -10.98 -2.71 9.53
C GLY A 795 -11.05 -3.83 8.48
N ALA A 796 -10.12 -4.79 8.45
CA ALA A 796 -9.87 -5.60 7.24
C ALA A 796 -10.36 -7.07 7.27
N GLY A 797 -10.87 -7.57 8.40
CA GLY A 797 -11.37 -8.94 8.51
C GLY A 797 -12.89 -8.99 8.64
N VAL A 798 -13.52 -9.92 7.91
CA VAL A 798 -14.94 -10.32 8.00
C VAL A 798 -15.92 -9.44 7.21
N ASN A 799 -15.99 -9.66 5.90
CA ASN A 799 -17.25 -9.59 5.15
C ASN A 799 -17.57 -11.00 4.66
N GLY A 800 -18.74 -11.53 4.99
CA GLY A 800 -19.32 -12.75 4.41
C GLY A 800 -19.44 -13.94 5.36
N VAL A 801 -20.32 -13.83 6.36
CA VAL A 801 -21.12 -14.95 6.85
C VAL A 801 -22.53 -14.40 7.10
N GLY A 802 -23.33 -14.36 6.03
CA GLY A 802 -24.78 -14.30 6.10
C GLY A 802 -25.27 -15.63 5.52
N SER A 803 -26.09 -16.33 6.29
CA SER A 803 -26.71 -17.62 5.99
C SER A 803 -27.27 -17.72 4.57
N TYR A 804 -26.67 -18.61 3.76
CA TYR A 804 -27.30 -19.47 2.75
C TYR A 804 -26.49 -20.76 2.63
#